data_AF-A0A2V5T542-F1
#
_entry.id   AF-A0A2V5T542-F1
#
_cell.length_a   1.000
_cell.length_b   1.000
_cell.length_c   1.000
_cell.angle_alpha   90.00
_cell.angle_beta   90.00
_cell.angle_gamma   90.00
#
_symmetry.space_group_name_H-M   'P 1'
#
loop_
_entity.id
_entity.type
_entity.pdbx_description
1 polymer ?
#
loop_
_entity_poly.entity_id
_entity_poly.type
_entity_poly.pdbx_seq_one_letter_code
_entity_poly.pdbx_strand_id
1 'polypeptide(L)'
;MPAQADNPDGFWEHLGFVALNEELLSELGGAWDLPPKLDESFKDRRLGPLRMKARLLLEGFDSAGVWGWKDPRNCLTLPFWQSLLPDLKTLIIVRNPLEVAYSMRERNGTSYSFGLRLWEIYNRRLIETAGKQARIVTHYDAFFKNAESELRRITCFAGLSDTNVKNAAALIKRRRRHTHFTIDQLIDARVSAEIIELYRALSAEAGQGAKASTRKKREGKRTKAPQIAKTWEPDALRGSVSRLKAFVPEQSAEIQELRDRLSETEARHKTEIEDLSSHYTKEIEDLSSHYTKEIEQVREGYEAELQRLTAEQTRMRKDYEAELQRLAAEQTQMRKGYEAEQQRLKVEIGQIHEGYAAELKRLTSEQAQMRERYEAELRPLKLELAQLHDHFLETSTLLRSKSISLAEDERLVLALSERLRKELWAVRKLSRLLDDAEKAAARLRSSRRWQLANPLIAIKAKLSPDQVSIGYGHLEKIVTAYSEWKAAHPEISKIEDEIRALRRPVVVREGERGLETGFPELQAPGPPIPALPVESICFPRHKEVDVSIIIPVFNQFQYTHACLASLQTVEEPVPLEVIVVDDCSTDQTANLVPRMNGVVYLRNTTNSGFIVSCNRGAEEARGKYLVFLNNDTIVTKGWLMALVNTFAEEPKVGIVGSKLIYPDGRLQEAGGIIWRDASGWNYGKFDDPKKPEYNYLREVDYCSAAALMIPRLLFQKLGGFDTRYAPAYYEDTDLAFKVRKDGYKVLYQPLSEVIHYEGATGGTDASAGTKKHQEVNRLTFAENWERELAERPDNGDLTFLHQPPTDRKNILVIDHYVPMWDRDSGSLRMFQILKLLRQLGHRVTFIPDNLADIPPYTGDLQKRGIEVYHHPYIKRVRDYLAAHGSEFDVVLLSRCDFARKHIFDVRLHMPQSRIIFDTVDLNFLREHREAELTGDTETRRKALEKERWEHELIEKADETWVVSSVEQQLLQKEWPDASIQVVSNIVDIPGSSTPFALRRDWLFIGSFLHPPNIDAVLFFVEKIYPLVSERLRDAKFYIVGDKAPPEIVALSNERIVVTGLQRDVRQFFDSVKLSVAPLRFGAGVKGKINQSMAFGVPVVATTLAAEGMELTDREDVLLADEPEDFARALIELYESDELWNRLSENGVKKTMALYSVEAARQRLSYLLSEEHIGSSPAAQDEFAKYADWQVSLGTSA
;
A
#
# COMPACT_ATOMS: atom_id res chain seq x y z
N MET A 1 9.33 -20.55 -17.93
CA MET A 1 8.80 -19.22 -18.29
C MET A 1 9.05 -18.94 -19.78
N PRO A 2 8.12 -18.31 -20.51
CA PRO A 2 8.25 -18.08 -21.97
C PRO A 2 9.36 -17.09 -22.32
N ALA A 3 9.75 -17.06 -23.60
CA ALA A 3 10.72 -16.10 -24.15
C ALA A 3 10.24 -14.65 -23.99
N GLN A 4 11.17 -13.75 -23.68
CA GLN A 4 10.94 -12.30 -23.53
C GLN A 4 11.98 -11.53 -24.36
N ALA A 5 11.74 -10.23 -24.59
CA ALA A 5 12.59 -9.39 -25.45
C ALA A 5 14.05 -9.29 -24.97
N ASP A 6 14.27 -9.40 -23.65
CA ASP A 6 15.58 -9.40 -22.98
C ASP A 6 16.20 -10.80 -22.86
N ASN A 7 15.44 -11.86 -23.14
CA ASN A 7 15.89 -13.25 -23.14
C ASN A 7 15.08 -14.12 -24.13
N PRO A 8 15.51 -14.18 -25.42
CA PRO A 8 14.75 -14.80 -26.49
C PRO A 8 14.60 -16.33 -26.39
N ASP A 9 15.33 -16.99 -25.49
CA ASP A 9 15.19 -18.43 -25.25
C ASP A 9 14.24 -18.77 -24.08
N GLY A 10 13.76 -17.77 -23.35
CA GLY A 10 12.96 -17.96 -22.15
C GLY A 10 13.76 -18.35 -20.90
N PHE A 11 13.05 -18.44 -19.79
CA PHE A 11 13.57 -18.71 -18.45
C PHE A 11 13.27 -20.17 -18.09
N TRP A 12 14.28 -20.95 -17.70
CA TRP A 12 14.18 -22.38 -17.35
C TRP A 12 13.55 -22.63 -15.96
N GLU A 13 13.14 -21.56 -15.28
CA GLU A 13 12.46 -21.60 -13.99
C GLU A 13 11.06 -22.25 -14.08
N HIS A 14 10.77 -23.12 -13.12
CA HIS A 14 9.47 -23.75 -12.96
C HIS A 14 8.52 -22.79 -12.22
N LEU A 15 7.40 -22.43 -12.86
CA LEU A 15 6.46 -21.41 -12.38
C LEU A 15 5.91 -21.70 -10.97
N GLY A 16 5.67 -22.97 -10.63
CA GLY A 16 5.19 -23.35 -9.30
C GLY A 16 6.21 -23.05 -8.18
N PHE A 17 7.51 -23.25 -8.45
CA PHE A 17 8.55 -22.93 -7.47
C PHE A 17 8.76 -21.42 -7.37
N VAL A 18 8.66 -20.70 -8.48
CA VAL A 18 8.76 -19.22 -8.52
C VAL A 18 7.64 -18.59 -7.69
N ALA A 19 6.39 -18.96 -7.96
CA ALA A 19 5.24 -18.42 -7.25
C ALA A 19 5.32 -18.69 -5.74
N LEU A 20 5.68 -19.93 -5.36
CA LEU A 20 5.79 -20.29 -3.96
C LEU A 20 6.96 -19.59 -3.25
N ASN A 21 8.09 -19.37 -3.93
CA ASN A 21 9.19 -18.59 -3.37
C ASN A 21 8.83 -17.11 -3.19
N GLU A 22 8.04 -16.53 -4.10
CA GLU A 22 7.55 -15.15 -3.96
C GLU A 22 6.54 -15.03 -2.82
N GLU A 23 5.61 -15.98 -2.68
CA GLU A 23 4.70 -16.06 -1.52
C GLU A 23 5.49 -16.19 -0.21
N LEU A 24 6.52 -17.04 -0.16
CA LEU A 24 7.36 -17.21 1.03
C LEU A 24 8.10 -15.94 1.44
N LEU A 25 8.66 -15.22 0.47
CA LEU A 25 9.35 -13.96 0.75
C LEU A 25 8.37 -12.89 1.21
N SER A 26 7.21 -12.79 0.56
CA SER A 26 6.15 -11.84 0.89
C SER A 26 5.61 -12.04 2.32
N GLU A 27 5.35 -13.29 2.73
CA GLU A 27 4.92 -13.63 4.10
C GLU A 27 5.95 -13.27 5.18
N LEU A 28 7.23 -13.18 4.79
CA LEU A 28 8.34 -12.73 5.65
C LEU A 28 8.63 -11.23 5.49
N GLY A 29 7.72 -10.46 4.91
CA GLY A 29 7.86 -9.02 4.72
C GLY A 29 9.02 -8.62 3.80
N GLY A 30 9.42 -9.50 2.89
CA GLY A 30 10.52 -9.30 1.96
C GLY A 30 10.16 -9.59 0.50
N ALA A 31 11.09 -9.28 -0.39
CA ALA A 31 11.04 -9.56 -1.80
C ALA A 31 12.44 -9.99 -2.30
N TRP A 32 12.58 -10.26 -3.59
CA TRP A 32 13.88 -10.64 -4.18
C TRP A 32 14.87 -9.45 -4.17
N ASP A 33 14.37 -8.24 -4.32
CA ASP A 33 15.13 -6.98 -4.31
C ASP A 33 15.17 -6.32 -2.92
N LEU A 34 14.31 -6.77 -2.01
CA LEU A 34 14.33 -6.41 -0.58
C LEU A 34 14.37 -7.67 0.30
N PRO A 35 15.53 -8.34 0.44
CA PRO A 35 15.61 -9.57 1.20
C PRO A 35 15.14 -9.38 2.66
N PRO A 36 14.35 -10.31 3.23
CA PRO A 36 13.87 -10.24 4.62
C PRO A 36 15.04 -10.24 5.62
N LYS A 37 14.89 -9.93 6.91
CA LYS A 37 16.02 -9.83 7.86
C LYS A 37 16.70 -11.18 8.13
N LEU A 38 17.95 -11.16 8.65
CA LEU A 38 18.77 -12.37 8.87
C LEU A 38 18.28 -13.26 10.03
N ASP A 39 17.52 -12.69 10.96
CA ASP A 39 17.03 -13.33 12.19
C ASP A 39 15.62 -13.92 12.07
N GLU A 40 14.95 -13.75 10.92
CA GLU A 40 13.61 -14.28 10.72
C GLU A 40 13.60 -15.80 10.48
N SER A 41 12.78 -16.50 11.26
CA SER A 41 12.80 -17.96 11.34
C SER A 41 11.78 -18.59 10.40
N PHE A 42 12.28 -19.31 9.39
CA PHE A 42 11.47 -20.19 8.53
C PHE A 42 10.80 -21.37 9.28
N LYS A 43 10.87 -21.40 10.62
CA LYS A 43 10.15 -22.34 11.49
C LYS A 43 8.81 -21.78 12.00
N ASP A 44 8.42 -20.57 11.60
CA ASP A 44 7.16 -19.95 12.00
C ASP A 44 5.95 -20.82 11.58
N ARG A 45 4.93 -20.86 12.45
CA ARG A 45 3.65 -21.54 12.22
C ARG A 45 2.84 -20.89 11.09
N ARG A 46 2.99 -19.57 10.86
CA ARG A 46 2.32 -18.82 9.79
C ARG A 46 2.63 -19.37 8.38
N LEU A 47 3.81 -19.97 8.19
CA LEU A 47 4.19 -20.63 6.93
C LEU A 47 3.55 -22.02 6.74
N GLY A 48 2.68 -22.46 7.65
CA GLY A 48 1.99 -23.76 7.60
C GLY A 48 1.26 -24.04 6.27
N PRO A 49 0.40 -23.14 5.78
CA PRO A 49 -0.27 -23.29 4.49
C PRO A 49 0.71 -23.42 3.31
N LEU A 50 1.79 -22.63 3.33
CA LEU A 50 2.82 -22.68 2.29
C LEU A 50 3.60 -24.00 2.31
N ARG A 51 3.83 -24.61 3.48
CA ARG A 51 4.41 -25.96 3.57
C ARG A 51 3.51 -27.01 2.94
N MET A 52 2.19 -26.86 3.04
CA MET A 52 1.25 -27.77 2.39
C MET A 52 1.30 -27.62 0.86
N LYS A 53 1.24 -26.38 0.36
CA LYS A 53 1.40 -26.08 -1.08
C LYS A 53 2.72 -26.63 -1.62
N ALA A 54 3.80 -26.47 -0.86
CA ALA A 54 5.11 -27.00 -1.20
C ALA A 54 5.09 -28.53 -1.33
N ARG A 55 4.49 -29.26 -0.38
CA ARG A 55 4.38 -30.72 -0.46
C ARG A 55 3.59 -31.19 -1.68
N LEU A 56 2.46 -30.56 -1.98
CA LEU A 56 1.68 -30.86 -3.18
C LEU A 56 2.48 -30.60 -4.47
N LEU A 57 3.29 -29.54 -4.49
CA LEU A 57 4.19 -29.26 -5.62
C LEU A 57 5.26 -30.36 -5.76
N LEU A 58 5.80 -30.85 -4.63
CA LEU A 58 6.82 -31.91 -4.61
C LEU A 58 6.29 -33.27 -5.08
N GLU A 59 5.04 -33.63 -4.74
CA GLU A 59 4.40 -34.88 -5.17
C GLU A 59 4.38 -35.03 -6.70
N GLY A 60 4.30 -33.92 -7.44
CA GLY A 60 4.37 -33.90 -8.90
C GLY A 60 5.73 -34.34 -9.49
N PHE A 61 6.77 -34.45 -8.67
CA PHE A 61 8.13 -34.84 -9.09
C PHE A 61 8.58 -36.19 -8.51
N ASP A 62 7.80 -36.81 -7.61
CA ASP A 62 8.15 -38.08 -6.95
C ASP A 62 8.31 -39.25 -7.93
N SER A 63 7.73 -39.17 -9.13
CA SER A 63 7.91 -40.19 -10.18
C SER A 63 9.28 -40.15 -10.89
N ALA A 64 10.08 -39.09 -10.68
CA ALA A 64 11.40 -38.93 -11.29
C ALA A 64 12.51 -39.32 -10.31
N GLY A 65 13.39 -40.25 -10.69
CA GLY A 65 14.43 -40.77 -9.78
C GLY A 65 15.43 -39.72 -9.26
N VAL A 66 15.81 -38.73 -10.08
CA VAL A 66 16.58 -37.55 -9.67
C VAL A 66 16.00 -36.34 -10.39
N TRP A 67 15.61 -35.32 -9.64
CA TRP A 67 15.06 -34.08 -10.18
C TRP A 67 15.59 -32.88 -9.41
N GLY A 68 15.44 -31.68 -9.98
CA GLY A 68 15.84 -30.44 -9.36
C GLY A 68 15.20 -29.24 -10.04
N TRP A 69 15.28 -28.08 -9.40
CA TRP A 69 14.75 -26.82 -9.92
C TRP A 69 15.78 -25.71 -9.79
N LYS A 70 15.62 -24.69 -10.61
CA LYS A 70 16.43 -23.47 -10.56
C LYS A 70 15.52 -22.29 -10.27
N ASP A 71 15.86 -21.52 -9.24
CA ASP A 71 15.29 -20.21 -8.92
C ASP A 71 16.33 -19.41 -8.11
N PRO A 72 16.71 -18.18 -8.53
CA PRO A 72 17.63 -17.34 -7.75
C PRO A 72 17.17 -17.06 -6.31
N ARG A 73 15.85 -16.95 -6.07
CA ARG A 73 15.24 -16.67 -4.76
C ARG A 73 15.50 -17.78 -3.74
N ASN A 74 15.82 -18.99 -4.20
CA ASN A 74 16.22 -20.09 -3.32
C ASN A 74 17.43 -19.73 -2.44
N CYS A 75 18.30 -18.78 -2.84
CA CYS A 75 19.39 -18.33 -1.97
C CYS A 75 18.88 -17.73 -0.65
N LEU A 76 17.65 -17.21 -0.65
CA LEU A 76 16.98 -16.64 0.51
C LEU A 76 16.06 -17.65 1.19
N THR A 77 15.34 -18.48 0.42
CA THR A 77 14.33 -19.42 0.92
C THR A 77 14.84 -20.84 1.17
N LEU A 78 16.13 -21.11 0.97
CA LEU A 78 16.74 -22.43 1.17
C LEU A 78 16.42 -23.07 2.54
N PRO A 79 16.40 -22.34 3.68
CA PRO A 79 16.06 -22.95 4.97
C PRO A 79 14.66 -23.57 5.00
N PHE A 80 13.69 -22.96 4.31
CA PHE A 80 12.34 -23.51 4.18
C PHE A 80 12.36 -24.83 3.40
N TRP A 81 13.04 -24.85 2.26
CA TRP A 81 13.11 -26.04 1.40
C TRP A 81 13.86 -27.19 2.04
N GLN A 82 14.97 -26.92 2.77
CA GLN A 82 15.67 -27.95 3.55
C GLN A 82 14.82 -28.54 4.67
N SER A 83 13.87 -27.78 5.22
CA SER A 83 12.94 -28.32 6.23
C SER A 83 11.95 -29.33 5.66
N LEU A 84 11.68 -29.28 4.35
CA LEU A 84 10.81 -30.21 3.63
C LEU A 84 11.60 -31.33 2.95
N LEU A 85 12.83 -31.04 2.52
CA LEU A 85 13.76 -31.96 1.85
C LEU A 85 15.11 -31.94 2.60
N PRO A 86 15.27 -32.72 3.68
CA PRO A 86 16.49 -32.71 4.49
C PRO A 86 17.76 -33.12 3.71
N ASP A 87 17.61 -33.97 2.69
CA ASP A 87 18.71 -34.48 1.85
C ASP A 87 18.96 -33.62 0.59
N LEU A 88 18.40 -32.40 0.53
CA LEU A 88 18.51 -31.51 -0.61
C LEU A 88 19.97 -31.13 -0.92
N LYS A 89 20.45 -31.59 -2.08
CA LYS A 89 21.77 -31.21 -2.63
C LYS A 89 21.69 -29.84 -3.31
N THR A 90 22.62 -28.94 -2.98
CA THR A 90 22.65 -27.55 -3.48
C THR A 90 23.81 -27.34 -4.46
N LEU A 91 23.51 -26.99 -5.70
CA LEU A 91 24.51 -26.56 -6.70
C LEU A 91 24.60 -25.02 -6.69
N ILE A 92 25.77 -24.49 -6.36
CA ILE A 92 26.03 -23.04 -6.29
C ILE A 92 26.85 -22.64 -7.52
N ILE A 93 26.28 -21.79 -8.39
CA ILE A 93 26.99 -21.22 -9.53
C ILE A 93 27.41 -19.79 -9.18
N VAL A 94 28.71 -19.59 -8.98
CA VAL A 94 29.28 -18.30 -8.61
C VAL A 94 29.69 -17.55 -9.87
N ARG A 95 29.27 -16.30 -9.96
CA ARG A 95 29.64 -15.36 -11.02
C ARG A 95 30.27 -14.11 -10.39
N ASN A 96 31.14 -13.44 -11.15
CA ASN A 96 31.77 -12.20 -10.72
C ASN A 96 30.71 -11.18 -10.26
N PRO A 97 30.86 -10.57 -9.06
CA PRO A 97 29.92 -9.60 -8.52
C PRO A 97 29.61 -8.43 -9.47
N LEU A 98 30.62 -7.90 -10.17
CA LEU A 98 30.43 -6.79 -11.12
C LEU A 98 29.68 -7.24 -12.38
N GLU A 99 29.89 -8.47 -12.84
CA GLU A 99 29.13 -8.99 -13.97
C GLU A 99 27.65 -9.17 -13.62
N VAL A 100 27.35 -9.56 -12.38
CA VAL A 100 25.97 -9.66 -11.89
C VAL A 100 25.35 -8.27 -11.75
N ALA A 101 26.06 -7.34 -11.12
CA ALA A 101 25.61 -5.96 -10.98
C ALA A 101 25.39 -5.27 -12.34
N TYR A 102 26.30 -5.47 -13.30
CA TYR A 102 26.14 -5.02 -14.70
C TYR A 102 24.87 -5.62 -15.33
N SER A 103 24.69 -6.93 -15.24
CA SER A 103 23.52 -7.61 -15.81
C SER A 103 22.20 -7.15 -15.18
N MET A 104 22.19 -6.81 -13.89
CA MET A 104 21.01 -6.30 -13.20
C MET A 104 20.73 -4.84 -13.55
N ARG A 105 21.76 -4.04 -13.82
CA ARG A 105 21.59 -2.69 -14.35
C ARG A 105 20.93 -2.72 -15.72
N GLU A 106 21.45 -3.54 -16.63
CA GLU A 106 20.90 -3.66 -17.99
C GLU A 106 19.45 -4.15 -18.02
N ARG A 107 19.09 -5.11 -17.16
CA ARG A 107 17.76 -5.71 -17.16
C ARG A 107 16.72 -4.94 -16.33
N ASN A 108 17.13 -4.39 -15.19
CA ASN A 108 16.19 -3.85 -14.18
C ASN A 108 16.44 -2.37 -13.85
N GLY A 109 17.39 -1.70 -14.52
CA GLY A 109 17.74 -0.31 -14.22
C GLY A 109 18.39 -0.10 -12.84
N THR A 110 18.86 -1.17 -12.19
CA THR A 110 19.42 -1.10 -10.84
C THR A 110 20.83 -0.51 -10.80
N SER A 111 21.20 0.15 -9.70
CA SER A 111 22.57 0.65 -9.51
C SER A 111 23.56 -0.49 -9.27
N TYR A 112 24.83 -0.30 -9.64
CA TYR A 112 25.88 -1.31 -9.43
C TYR A 112 26.01 -1.72 -7.96
N SER A 113 25.90 -0.74 -7.08
CA SER A 113 25.98 -0.94 -5.64
C SER A 113 24.87 -1.78 -5.06
N PHE A 114 23.64 -1.53 -5.53
CA PHE A 114 22.50 -2.34 -5.18
C PHE A 114 22.69 -3.77 -5.68
N GLY A 115 23.15 -3.94 -6.93
CA GLY A 115 23.51 -5.25 -7.48
C GLY A 115 24.61 -5.97 -6.69
N LEU A 116 25.67 -5.26 -6.30
CA LEU A 116 26.76 -5.78 -5.47
C LEU A 116 26.29 -6.17 -4.07
N ARG A 117 25.42 -5.36 -3.45
CA ARG A 117 24.86 -5.64 -2.14
C ARG A 117 23.92 -6.84 -2.16
N LEU A 118 23.05 -6.93 -3.17
CA LEU A 118 22.21 -8.10 -3.36
C LEU A 118 23.04 -9.35 -3.62
N TRP A 119 24.09 -9.25 -4.45
CA TRP A 119 25.03 -10.34 -4.67
C TRP A 119 25.65 -10.82 -3.35
N GLU A 120 26.07 -9.91 -2.48
CA GLU A 120 26.61 -10.24 -1.16
C GLU A 120 25.58 -10.97 -0.29
N ILE A 121 24.37 -10.40 -0.14
CA ILE A 121 23.31 -10.95 0.72
C ILE A 121 22.93 -12.36 0.29
N TYR A 122 22.72 -12.55 -1.02
CA TYR A 122 22.32 -13.84 -1.59
C TYR A 122 23.40 -14.91 -1.36
N ASN A 123 24.66 -14.60 -1.68
CA ASN A 123 25.74 -15.56 -1.55
C ASN A 123 26.09 -15.87 -0.08
N ARG A 124 25.99 -14.87 0.80
CA ARG A 124 26.24 -15.06 2.23
C ARG A 124 25.20 -15.99 2.85
N ARG A 125 23.90 -15.76 2.60
CA ARG A 125 22.81 -16.63 3.07
C ARG A 125 22.92 -18.06 2.56
N LEU A 126 23.27 -18.20 1.29
CA LEU A 126 23.45 -19.49 0.67
C LEU A 126 24.58 -20.29 1.34
N ILE A 127 25.70 -19.63 1.67
CA ILE A 127 26.84 -20.29 2.34
C ILE A 127 26.52 -20.62 3.81
N GLU A 128 25.79 -19.76 4.50
CA GLU A 128 25.39 -19.96 5.90
C GLU A 128 24.40 -21.11 6.05
N THR A 129 23.53 -21.30 5.04
CA THR A 129 22.45 -22.30 5.07
C THR A 129 22.85 -23.63 4.44
N ALA A 130 23.58 -23.61 3.31
CA ALA A 130 23.96 -24.84 2.62
C ALA A 130 25.17 -25.49 3.31
N GLY A 131 24.96 -26.64 3.97
CA GLY A 131 26.04 -27.39 4.62
C GLY A 131 27.13 -27.84 3.63
N LYS A 132 28.40 -27.83 4.06
CA LYS A 132 29.56 -28.14 3.19
C LYS A 132 29.52 -29.51 2.50
N GLN A 133 28.84 -30.50 3.08
CA GLN A 133 28.70 -31.84 2.50
C GLN A 133 27.49 -31.96 1.55
N ALA A 134 26.53 -31.04 1.66
CA ALA A 134 25.30 -31.02 0.86
C ALA A 134 25.34 -29.97 -0.26
N ARG A 135 26.51 -29.36 -0.52
CA ARG A 135 26.69 -28.38 -1.58
C ARG A 135 27.91 -28.66 -2.45
N ILE A 136 27.83 -28.20 -3.70
CA ILE A 136 28.99 -28.04 -4.57
C ILE A 136 29.00 -26.63 -5.13
N VAL A 137 30.17 -25.99 -5.12
CA VAL A 137 30.37 -24.67 -5.71
C VAL A 137 31.05 -24.84 -7.07
N THR A 138 30.53 -24.17 -8.09
CA THR A 138 31.12 -24.09 -9.43
C THR A 138 31.25 -22.63 -9.83
N HIS A 139 32.29 -22.32 -10.58
CA HIS A 139 32.51 -20.96 -11.10
C HIS A 139 31.96 -20.88 -12.51
N TYR A 140 31.22 -19.82 -12.83
CA TYR A 140 30.59 -19.61 -14.14
C TYR A 140 31.59 -19.77 -15.31
N ASP A 141 32.80 -19.22 -15.19
CA ASP A 141 33.86 -19.39 -16.20
C ASP A 141 34.35 -20.84 -16.42
N ALA A 142 34.15 -21.76 -15.46
CA ALA A 142 34.60 -23.15 -15.60
C ALA A 142 33.89 -23.86 -16.76
N PHE A 143 32.62 -23.55 -16.99
CA PHE A 143 31.83 -24.08 -18.11
C PHE A 143 32.37 -23.65 -19.47
N PHE A 144 32.99 -22.46 -19.57
CA PHE A 144 33.57 -21.96 -20.82
C PHE A 144 35.02 -22.40 -21.04
N LYS A 145 35.72 -22.83 -19.97
CA LYS A 145 37.07 -23.39 -20.04
C LYS A 145 37.06 -24.87 -20.40
N ASN A 146 36.27 -25.68 -19.67
CA ASN A 146 36.11 -27.11 -19.92
C ASN A 146 34.75 -27.60 -19.41
N ALA A 147 33.70 -27.37 -20.22
CA ALA A 147 32.32 -27.77 -19.94
C ALA A 147 32.18 -29.24 -19.54
N GLU A 148 32.83 -30.16 -20.26
CA GLU A 148 32.69 -31.60 -20.03
C GLU A 148 33.23 -31.99 -18.65
N SER A 149 34.41 -31.51 -18.28
CA SER A 149 35.00 -31.80 -16.96
C SER A 149 34.16 -31.23 -15.82
N GLU A 150 33.61 -30.02 -15.99
CA GLU A 150 32.82 -29.38 -14.95
C GLU A 150 31.44 -30.05 -14.78
N LEU A 151 30.80 -30.41 -15.89
CA LEU A 151 29.54 -31.14 -15.88
C LEU A 151 29.70 -32.54 -15.26
N ARG A 152 30.80 -33.26 -15.50
CA ARG A 152 31.09 -34.55 -14.83
C ARG A 152 31.21 -34.41 -13.30
N ARG A 153 31.77 -33.29 -12.84
CA ARG A 153 31.87 -32.99 -11.40
C ARG A 153 30.49 -32.81 -10.78
N ILE A 154 29.60 -32.11 -11.51
CA ILE A 154 28.22 -31.87 -11.09
C ILE A 154 27.38 -33.14 -11.15
N THR A 155 27.49 -33.96 -12.21
CA THR A 155 26.75 -35.23 -12.33
C THR A 155 27.16 -36.21 -11.23
N CYS A 156 28.46 -36.33 -10.95
CA CYS A 156 28.96 -37.14 -9.83
C CYS A 156 28.39 -36.70 -8.49
N PHE A 157 28.38 -35.38 -8.20
CA PHE A 157 27.79 -34.84 -6.97
C PHE A 157 26.26 -35.09 -6.90
N ALA A 158 25.55 -34.86 -8.01
CA ALA A 158 24.11 -35.05 -8.09
C ALA A 158 23.67 -36.53 -8.12
N GLY A 159 24.58 -37.47 -8.38
CA GLY A 159 24.25 -38.89 -8.57
C GLY A 159 23.61 -39.19 -9.94
N LEU A 160 23.88 -38.35 -10.94
CA LEU A 160 23.38 -38.50 -12.32
C LEU A 160 24.38 -39.29 -13.18
N SER A 161 23.87 -39.98 -14.21
CA SER A 161 24.72 -40.73 -15.15
C SER A 161 25.45 -39.81 -16.13
N ASP A 162 26.67 -40.23 -16.51
CA ASP A 162 27.53 -39.46 -17.41
C ASP A 162 27.17 -39.58 -18.90
N THR A 163 26.12 -40.33 -19.25
CA THR A 163 25.76 -40.68 -20.64
C THR A 163 25.46 -39.46 -21.52
N ASN A 164 24.91 -38.39 -20.95
CA ASN A 164 24.51 -37.18 -21.69
C ASN A 164 25.46 -35.98 -21.52
N VAL A 165 26.56 -36.12 -20.79
CA VAL A 165 27.44 -34.99 -20.46
C VAL A 165 28.04 -34.34 -21.71
N LYS A 166 28.40 -35.14 -22.71
CA LYS A 166 28.92 -34.62 -23.99
C LYS A 166 27.89 -33.79 -24.76
N ASN A 167 26.64 -34.22 -24.78
CA ASN A 167 25.55 -33.50 -25.44
C ASN A 167 25.23 -32.19 -24.70
N ALA A 168 25.21 -32.22 -23.36
CA ALA A 168 25.02 -31.02 -22.54
C ALA A 168 26.18 -30.01 -22.69
N ALA A 169 27.43 -30.51 -22.75
CA ALA A 169 28.60 -29.67 -22.99
C ALA A 169 28.55 -28.96 -24.35
N ALA A 170 27.98 -29.60 -25.38
CA ALA A 170 27.83 -29.03 -26.71
C ALA A 170 26.81 -27.87 -26.77
N LEU A 171 25.89 -27.74 -25.80
CA LEU A 171 24.95 -26.63 -25.70
C LEU A 171 25.61 -25.31 -25.24
N ILE A 172 26.81 -25.37 -24.68
CA ILE A 172 27.53 -24.20 -24.16
C ILE A 172 28.18 -23.44 -25.33
N LYS A 173 27.42 -22.49 -25.92
CA LYS A 173 27.91 -21.63 -27.01
C LYS A 173 28.76 -20.48 -26.47
N ARG A 174 30.02 -20.36 -26.92
CA ARG A 174 30.95 -19.26 -26.57
C ARG A 174 30.39 -17.85 -26.85
N ARG A 175 29.45 -17.70 -27.80
CA ARG A 175 28.82 -16.41 -28.16
C ARG A 175 27.83 -15.85 -27.12
N ARG A 176 27.50 -16.58 -26.05
CA ARG A 176 26.59 -16.12 -24.97
C ARG A 176 27.30 -15.37 -23.82
N ARG A 177 28.57 -15.00 -24.02
CA ARG A 177 29.37 -14.25 -23.05
C ARG A 177 29.53 -12.81 -23.54
N HIS A 178 28.74 -11.90 -22.97
CA HIS A 178 28.72 -10.50 -23.41
C HIS A 178 29.66 -9.59 -22.60
N THR A 179 30.10 -10.02 -21.39
CA THR A 179 30.92 -9.18 -20.49
C THR A 179 31.82 -10.05 -19.61
N HIS A 180 33.06 -9.62 -19.36
CA HIS A 180 33.99 -10.30 -18.44
C HIS A 180 34.77 -9.30 -17.59
N PHE A 181 34.73 -9.47 -16.26
CA PHE A 181 35.52 -8.66 -15.32
C PHE A 181 36.53 -9.50 -14.54
N THR A 182 37.73 -8.97 -14.32
CA THR A 182 38.78 -9.59 -13.49
C THR A 182 38.66 -9.21 -12.01
N ILE A 183 39.44 -9.87 -11.13
CA ILE A 183 39.51 -9.49 -9.72
C ILE A 183 40.20 -8.13 -9.53
N ASP A 184 41.18 -7.81 -10.37
CA ASP A 184 41.84 -6.51 -10.31
C ASP A 184 40.85 -5.38 -10.67
N GLN A 185 39.94 -5.62 -11.61
CA GLN A 185 38.86 -4.68 -11.93
C GLN A 185 37.82 -4.53 -10.79
N LEU A 186 37.65 -5.53 -9.91
CA LEU A 186 36.86 -5.37 -8.68
C LEU A 186 37.54 -4.42 -7.68
N ILE A 187 38.88 -4.48 -7.60
CA ILE A 187 39.68 -3.62 -6.73
C ILE A 187 39.71 -2.19 -7.29
N ASP A 188 39.91 -2.04 -8.60
CA ASP A 188 39.93 -0.75 -9.29
C ASP A 188 38.55 -0.06 -9.23
N ALA A 189 37.46 -0.84 -9.27
CA ALA A 189 36.09 -0.35 -9.09
C ALA A 189 35.72 -0.05 -7.63
N ARG A 190 36.67 -0.10 -6.69
CA ARG A 190 36.49 0.18 -5.24
C ARG A 190 35.37 -0.64 -4.59
N VAL A 191 35.17 -1.90 -5.02
CA VAL A 191 34.22 -2.82 -4.38
C VAL A 191 34.68 -3.13 -2.95
N SER A 192 33.72 -3.28 -2.01
CA SER A 192 34.05 -3.47 -0.60
C SER A 192 34.91 -4.73 -0.37
N ALA A 193 35.78 -4.66 0.66
CA ALA A 193 36.68 -5.76 1.00
C ALA A 193 35.90 -7.04 1.33
N GLU A 194 34.75 -6.92 1.98
CA GLU A 194 33.90 -8.05 2.36
C GLU A 194 33.36 -8.82 1.15
N ILE A 195 32.96 -8.11 0.08
CA ILE A 195 32.49 -8.73 -1.17
C ILE A 195 33.64 -9.40 -1.90
N ILE A 196 34.81 -8.76 -1.94
CA ILE A 196 36.01 -9.33 -2.56
C ILE A 196 36.45 -10.60 -1.83
N GLU A 197 36.44 -10.58 -0.50
CA GLU A 197 36.78 -11.74 0.33
C GLU A 197 35.77 -12.88 0.16
N LEU A 198 34.47 -12.59 0.19
CA LEU A 198 33.41 -13.58 -0.05
C LEU A 198 33.55 -14.21 -1.44
N TYR A 199 33.79 -13.39 -2.48
CA TYR A 199 34.00 -13.87 -3.84
C TYR A 199 35.27 -14.71 -3.98
N ARG A 200 36.37 -14.32 -3.33
CA ARG A 200 37.62 -15.10 -3.31
C ARG A 200 37.40 -16.45 -2.62
N ALA A 201 36.70 -16.48 -1.49
CA ALA A 201 36.41 -17.71 -0.76
C ALA A 201 35.58 -18.69 -1.60
N LEU A 202 34.50 -18.19 -2.22
CA LEU A 202 33.65 -18.95 -3.14
C LEU A 202 34.40 -19.44 -4.38
N SER A 203 35.24 -18.58 -4.96
CA SER A 203 36.08 -18.95 -6.11
C SER A 203 37.12 -20.01 -5.75
N ALA A 204 37.68 -19.95 -4.54
CA ALA A 204 38.60 -20.96 -4.04
C ALA A 204 37.88 -22.31 -3.82
N GLU A 205 36.69 -22.31 -3.22
CA GLU A 205 35.86 -23.51 -3.04
C GLU A 205 35.51 -24.14 -4.41
N ALA A 206 35.17 -23.32 -5.41
CA ALA A 206 34.91 -23.78 -6.77
C ALA A 206 36.13 -24.43 -7.45
N GLY A 207 37.34 -24.09 -7.02
CA GLY A 207 38.62 -24.58 -7.56
C GLY A 207 39.29 -25.71 -6.76
N GLN A 208 38.81 -26.06 -5.57
CA GLN A 208 39.41 -27.11 -4.72
C GLN A 208 39.14 -28.56 -5.19
N GLY A 209 38.41 -28.77 -6.29
CA GLY A 209 38.19 -30.08 -6.91
C GLY A 209 39.32 -30.58 -7.82
N ALA A 210 40.37 -29.80 -8.07
CA ALA A 210 41.47 -30.17 -8.98
C ALA A 210 42.84 -29.80 -8.40
N LYS A 211 43.43 -30.70 -7.60
CA LYS A 211 44.89 -30.87 -7.46
C LYS A 211 45.22 -32.12 -6.60
N ALA A 212 45.36 -33.26 -7.27
CA ALA A 212 46.34 -34.28 -6.91
C ALA A 212 47.27 -34.46 -8.12
N SER A 213 48.59 -34.34 -7.88
CA SER A 213 49.69 -34.23 -8.85
C SER A 213 49.68 -32.88 -9.61
N THR A 214 50.73 -32.06 -9.61
CA THR A 214 52.15 -32.37 -9.77
C THR A 214 52.99 -31.32 -9.04
N ARG A 215 53.97 -31.81 -8.28
CA ARG A 215 55.01 -31.05 -7.61
C ARG A 215 56.15 -30.84 -8.60
N LYS A 216 56.43 -29.61 -9.05
CA LYS A 216 57.74 -29.25 -9.61
C LYS A 216 58.15 -27.83 -9.19
N LYS A 217 59.36 -27.79 -8.63
CA LYS A 217 60.13 -26.71 -8.01
C LYS A 217 60.10 -25.37 -8.77
N ARG A 218 59.99 -24.28 -8.01
CA ARG A 218 60.54 -22.96 -8.36
C ARG A 218 61.55 -22.56 -7.27
N GLU A 219 62.83 -22.60 -7.63
CA GLU A 219 63.87 -21.79 -6.99
C GLU A 219 63.85 -20.38 -7.61
N GLY A 220 64.16 -19.39 -6.78
CA GLY A 220 63.81 -18.00 -7.01
C GLY A 220 64.79 -17.18 -7.86
N LYS A 221 64.41 -15.93 -8.09
CA LYS A 221 65.29 -14.76 -7.96
C LYS A 221 64.44 -13.49 -7.92
N ARG A 222 64.73 -12.66 -6.91
CA ARG A 222 64.23 -11.30 -6.70
C ARG A 222 64.85 -10.35 -7.73
N THR A 223 64.06 -9.41 -8.25
CA THR A 223 64.55 -8.09 -8.69
C THR A 223 63.53 -7.01 -8.33
N LYS A 224 64.06 -5.87 -7.86
CA LYS A 224 63.38 -4.75 -7.22
C LYS A 224 62.82 -3.75 -8.24
N ALA A 225 61.76 -3.05 -7.81
CA ALA A 225 61.13 -1.90 -8.47
C ALA A 225 62.02 -0.63 -8.47
N PRO A 226 61.78 0.34 -9.36
CA PRO A 226 62.23 1.72 -9.20
C PRO A 226 61.09 2.65 -8.72
N GLN A 227 61.42 3.48 -7.73
CA GLN A 227 60.67 4.67 -7.32
C GLN A 227 61.32 5.91 -7.94
N ILE A 228 60.49 6.85 -8.42
CA ILE A 228 60.90 8.20 -8.82
C ILE A 228 60.17 9.18 -7.89
N ALA A 229 60.91 10.07 -7.25
CA ALA A 229 60.43 11.31 -6.66
C ALA A 229 61.48 12.40 -6.91
N LYS A 230 61.01 13.58 -7.34
CA LYS A 230 61.77 14.81 -7.64
C LYS A 230 61.31 15.93 -6.69
N THR A 231 62.22 16.81 -6.32
CA THR A 231 62.07 18.22 -5.80
C THR A 231 63.49 18.68 -5.41
N TRP A 232 64.02 19.90 -5.55
CA TRP A 232 63.71 21.18 -6.22
C TRP A 232 65.05 22.00 -6.13
N GLU A 233 65.30 22.87 -7.13
CA GLU A 233 66.28 23.97 -7.38
C GLU A 233 67.08 24.69 -6.25
N PRO A 234 68.15 25.54 -6.50
CA PRO A 234 68.19 26.64 -7.52
C PRO A 234 69.54 27.13 -8.14
N ASP A 235 69.41 27.90 -9.23
CA ASP A 235 70.19 29.02 -9.81
C ASP A 235 71.70 29.24 -9.57
N ALA A 236 72.45 29.53 -10.65
CA ALA A 236 73.15 30.83 -10.87
C ALA A 236 74.10 30.83 -12.11
N LEU A 237 74.15 32.01 -12.75
CA LEU A 237 74.82 32.40 -13.99
C LEU A 237 76.35 32.69 -13.90
N ARG A 238 76.98 32.75 -15.11
CA ARG A 238 78.29 33.33 -15.51
C ARG A 238 79.54 32.48 -15.22
N GLY A 239 80.57 32.46 -16.05
CA GLY A 239 80.94 33.26 -17.21
C GLY A 239 82.39 32.94 -17.61
N SER A 240 82.73 33.28 -18.84
CA SER A 240 83.94 32.87 -19.57
C SER A 240 85.23 33.59 -19.17
N VAL A 241 86.36 32.91 -19.46
CA VAL A 241 87.66 33.43 -19.94
C VAL A 241 88.61 34.13 -18.96
N SER A 242 89.77 33.50 -18.78
CA SER A 242 91.02 34.09 -18.32
C SER A 242 91.62 35.01 -19.39
N ARG A 243 91.92 36.25 -19.00
CA ARG A 243 92.60 37.30 -19.77
C ARG A 243 94.11 37.39 -19.46
N LEU A 244 94.85 37.77 -20.51
CA LEU A 244 95.90 38.81 -20.59
C LEU A 244 97.19 38.73 -19.75
N LYS A 245 98.33 38.92 -20.45
CA LYS A 245 99.29 40.06 -20.34
C LYS A 245 99.94 40.22 -21.74
N ALA A 246 100.23 41.38 -22.35
CA ALA A 246 100.33 42.77 -21.91
C ALA A 246 100.16 43.77 -23.09
N PHE A 247 99.63 44.95 -22.76
CA PHE A 247 99.77 46.33 -23.28
C PHE A 247 100.16 46.69 -24.74
N VAL A 248 99.23 47.47 -25.33
CA VAL A 248 99.19 48.50 -26.41
C VAL A 248 100.13 49.71 -26.10
N PRO A 249 100.49 50.70 -26.97
CA PRO A 249 100.08 51.04 -28.36
C PRO A 249 101.21 51.43 -29.37
N GLU A 250 100.88 51.41 -30.67
CA GLU A 250 100.91 52.63 -31.51
C GLU A 250 99.94 52.47 -32.70
N GLN A 251 98.86 53.26 -32.66
CA GLN A 251 97.69 53.16 -33.54
C GLN A 251 97.87 53.99 -34.82
N SER A 252 97.78 53.33 -35.98
CA SER A 252 97.19 53.89 -37.20
C SER A 252 97.14 52.88 -38.37
N ALA A 253 97.90 51.77 -38.30
CA ALA A 253 97.89 50.71 -39.33
C ALA A 253 96.87 49.57 -39.07
N GLU A 254 96.61 49.20 -37.80
CA GLU A 254 95.75 48.05 -37.45
C GLU A 254 94.26 48.26 -37.74
N ILE A 255 93.75 49.50 -37.73
CA ILE A 255 92.32 49.76 -38.01
C ILE A 255 91.99 49.56 -39.50
N GLN A 256 92.96 49.76 -40.39
CA GLN A 256 92.78 49.52 -41.82
C GLN A 256 92.86 48.02 -42.14
N GLU A 257 93.82 47.32 -41.54
CA GLU A 257 93.97 45.87 -41.71
C GLU A 257 92.78 45.08 -41.12
N LEU A 258 92.20 45.55 -40.00
CA LEU A 258 90.99 44.93 -39.43
C LEU A 258 89.73 45.21 -40.25
N ARG A 259 89.63 46.36 -40.94
CA ARG A 259 88.52 46.63 -41.88
C ARG A 259 88.62 45.79 -43.14
N ASP A 260 89.82 45.62 -43.67
CA ASP A 260 90.05 44.80 -44.87
C ASP A 260 89.82 43.31 -44.55
N ARG A 261 90.27 42.84 -43.37
CA ARG A 261 89.97 41.47 -42.89
C ARG A 261 88.50 41.27 -42.56
N LEU A 262 87.79 42.26 -42.02
CA LEU A 262 86.35 42.17 -41.78
C LEU A 262 85.59 42.09 -43.11
N SER A 263 85.96 42.90 -44.11
CA SER A 263 85.37 42.85 -45.45
C SER A 263 85.63 41.53 -46.18
N GLU A 264 86.83 40.95 -46.05
CA GLU A 264 87.13 39.62 -46.60
C GLU A 264 86.38 38.49 -45.87
N THR A 265 86.21 38.62 -44.55
CA THR A 265 85.50 37.61 -43.74
C THR A 265 83.98 37.70 -43.97
N GLU A 266 83.43 38.90 -44.12
CA GLU A 266 82.03 39.12 -44.51
C GLU A 266 81.75 38.63 -45.93
N ALA A 267 82.68 38.83 -46.86
CA ALA A 267 82.57 38.25 -48.21
C ALA A 267 82.58 36.71 -48.16
N ARG A 268 83.48 36.08 -47.37
CA ARG A 268 83.50 34.62 -47.20
C ARG A 268 82.25 34.07 -46.54
N HIS A 269 81.79 34.67 -45.44
CA HIS A 269 80.57 34.24 -44.77
C HIS A 269 79.33 34.46 -45.64
N LYS A 270 79.31 35.50 -46.49
CA LYS A 270 78.22 35.69 -47.45
C LYS A 270 78.20 34.59 -48.50
N THR A 271 79.36 34.20 -49.03
CA THR A 271 79.47 33.07 -49.97
C THR A 271 79.13 31.73 -49.29
N GLU A 272 79.55 31.50 -48.05
CA GLU A 272 79.18 30.31 -47.27
C GLU A 272 77.67 30.26 -46.99
N ILE A 273 77.04 31.39 -46.66
CA ILE A 273 75.59 31.47 -46.44
C ILE A 273 74.83 31.26 -47.76
N GLU A 274 75.32 31.79 -48.88
CA GLU A 274 74.71 31.56 -50.20
C GLU A 274 74.83 30.08 -50.62
N ASP A 275 75.97 29.44 -50.36
CA ASP A 275 76.16 28.00 -50.62
C ASP A 275 75.34 27.11 -49.67
N LEU A 276 75.29 27.43 -48.37
CA LEU A 276 74.45 26.72 -47.39
C LEU A 276 72.95 26.91 -47.69
N SER A 277 72.54 28.12 -48.07
CA SER A 277 71.15 28.40 -48.45
C SER A 277 70.78 27.65 -49.73
N SER A 278 71.67 27.59 -50.71
CA SER A 278 71.48 26.79 -51.94
C SER A 278 71.42 25.30 -51.63
N HIS A 279 72.28 24.80 -50.74
CA HIS A 279 72.28 23.41 -50.28
C HIS A 279 70.98 23.04 -49.56
N TYR A 280 70.54 23.83 -48.59
CA TYR A 280 69.29 23.59 -47.86
C TYR A 280 68.05 23.78 -48.72
N THR A 281 68.05 24.71 -49.69
CA THR A 281 66.93 24.85 -50.62
C THR A 281 66.78 23.59 -51.47
N LYS A 282 67.91 23.04 -51.94
CA LYS A 282 67.93 21.78 -52.70
C LYS A 282 67.54 20.58 -51.84
N GLU A 283 67.99 20.53 -50.59
CA GLU A 283 67.63 19.48 -49.64
C GLU A 283 66.13 19.52 -49.27
N ILE A 284 65.56 20.72 -49.12
CA ILE A 284 64.11 20.92 -48.91
C ILE A 284 63.32 20.53 -50.17
N GLU A 285 63.79 20.87 -51.37
CA GLU A 285 63.15 20.44 -52.62
C GLU A 285 63.17 18.91 -52.78
N ASP A 286 64.29 18.27 -52.45
CA ASP A 286 64.45 16.82 -52.50
C ASP A 286 63.56 16.12 -51.43
N LEU A 287 63.51 16.65 -50.20
CA LEU A 287 62.62 16.17 -49.13
C LEU A 287 61.15 16.39 -49.48
N SER A 288 60.79 17.55 -50.03
CA SER A 288 59.42 17.85 -50.43
C SER A 288 58.98 16.96 -51.59
N SER A 289 59.88 16.65 -52.55
CA SER A 289 59.63 15.68 -53.61
C SER A 289 59.45 14.26 -53.07
N HIS A 290 60.26 13.87 -52.08
CA HIS A 290 60.17 12.58 -51.41
C HIS A 290 58.84 12.41 -50.67
N TYR A 291 58.46 13.38 -49.83
CA TYR A 291 57.20 13.33 -49.10
C TYR A 291 55.97 13.45 -50.00
N THR A 292 56.05 14.22 -51.10
CA THR A 292 54.97 14.25 -52.09
C THR A 292 54.76 12.88 -52.72
N LYS A 293 55.84 12.16 -53.05
CA LYS A 293 55.75 10.77 -53.54
C LYS A 293 55.21 9.79 -52.50
N GLU A 294 55.62 9.90 -51.23
CA GLU A 294 55.06 9.07 -50.15
C GLU A 294 53.57 9.34 -49.94
N ILE A 295 53.15 10.60 -49.95
CA ILE A 295 51.73 10.98 -49.81
C ILE A 295 50.92 10.46 -51.00
N GLU A 296 51.43 10.54 -52.22
CA GLU A 296 50.76 10.00 -53.40
C GLU A 296 50.62 8.48 -53.30
N GLN A 297 51.67 7.76 -52.87
CA GLN A 297 51.62 6.30 -52.66
C GLN A 297 50.64 5.89 -51.56
N VAL A 298 50.59 6.65 -50.47
CA VAL A 298 49.63 6.42 -49.38
C VAL A 298 48.21 6.72 -49.85
N ARG A 299 47.99 7.78 -50.64
CA ARG A 299 46.69 8.13 -51.21
C ARG A 299 46.20 7.05 -52.18
N GLU A 300 47.07 6.55 -53.05
CA GLU A 300 46.76 5.43 -53.96
C GLU A 300 46.43 4.14 -53.18
N GLY A 301 47.14 3.88 -52.07
CA GLY A 301 46.84 2.77 -51.16
C GLY A 301 45.45 2.92 -50.51
N TYR A 302 45.11 4.11 -50.03
CA TYR A 302 43.79 4.39 -49.44
C TYR A 302 42.67 4.35 -50.47
N GLU A 303 42.89 4.84 -51.70
CA GLU A 303 41.90 4.75 -52.79
C GLU A 303 41.65 3.30 -53.20
N ALA A 304 42.70 2.47 -53.26
CA ALA A 304 42.58 1.03 -53.52
C ALA A 304 41.83 0.29 -52.40
N GLU A 305 42.12 0.61 -51.13
CA GLU A 305 41.43 0.06 -49.96
C GLU A 305 39.95 0.50 -49.94
N LEU A 306 39.67 1.76 -50.25
CA LEU A 306 38.31 2.31 -50.31
C LEU A 306 37.50 1.68 -51.44
N GLN A 307 38.09 1.47 -52.62
CA GLN A 307 37.45 0.75 -53.72
C GLN A 307 37.17 -0.72 -53.35
N ARG A 308 38.11 -1.38 -52.66
CA ARG A 308 37.94 -2.74 -52.18
C ARG A 308 36.81 -2.85 -51.15
N LEU A 309 36.78 -1.94 -50.17
CA LEU A 309 35.72 -1.88 -49.16
C LEU A 309 34.37 -1.53 -49.77
N THR A 310 34.32 -0.63 -50.76
CA THR A 310 33.08 -0.29 -51.47
C THR A 310 32.56 -1.47 -52.29
N ALA A 311 33.45 -2.24 -52.93
CA ALA A 311 33.09 -3.45 -53.64
C ALA A 311 32.60 -4.57 -52.68
N GLU A 312 33.24 -4.71 -51.53
CA GLU A 312 32.82 -5.65 -50.48
C GLU A 312 31.47 -5.25 -49.86
N GLN A 313 31.25 -3.96 -49.61
CA GLN A 313 29.98 -3.43 -49.11
C GLN A 313 28.85 -3.61 -50.14
N THR A 314 29.14 -3.42 -51.43
CA THR A 314 28.17 -3.67 -52.52
C THR A 314 27.84 -5.16 -52.63
N ARG A 315 28.83 -6.04 -52.45
CA ARG A 315 28.64 -7.49 -52.44
C ARG A 315 27.81 -7.94 -51.24
N MET A 316 28.17 -7.50 -50.03
CA MET A 316 27.39 -7.79 -48.81
C MET A 316 25.96 -7.24 -48.92
N ARG A 317 25.77 -6.06 -49.50
CA ARG A 317 24.43 -5.50 -49.71
C ARG A 317 23.61 -6.35 -50.67
N LYS A 318 24.20 -6.85 -51.76
CA LYS A 318 23.52 -7.81 -52.67
C LYS A 318 23.21 -9.13 -52.00
N ASP A 319 24.14 -9.67 -51.22
CA ASP A 319 23.93 -10.92 -50.49
C ASP A 319 22.82 -10.74 -49.42
N TYR A 320 22.78 -9.59 -48.76
CA TYR A 320 21.74 -9.23 -47.79
C TYR A 320 20.37 -8.98 -48.44
N GLU A 321 20.31 -8.32 -49.60
CA GLU A 321 19.08 -8.14 -50.38
C GLU A 321 18.55 -9.50 -50.88
N ALA A 322 19.44 -10.44 -51.26
CA ALA A 322 19.06 -11.80 -51.63
C ALA A 322 18.55 -12.62 -50.43
N GLU A 323 19.19 -12.49 -49.27
CA GLU A 323 18.75 -13.11 -48.00
C GLU A 323 17.38 -12.56 -47.57
N LEU A 324 17.16 -11.24 -47.69
CA LEU A 324 15.88 -10.59 -47.40
C LEU A 324 14.77 -11.07 -48.34
N GLN A 325 15.05 -11.21 -49.64
CA GLN A 325 14.08 -11.76 -50.59
C GLN A 325 13.75 -13.23 -50.29
N ARG A 326 14.75 -14.02 -49.89
CA ARG A 326 14.54 -15.41 -49.47
C ARG A 326 13.70 -15.49 -48.19
N LEU A 327 14.00 -14.67 -47.18
CA LEU A 327 13.24 -14.61 -45.92
C LEU A 327 11.82 -14.10 -46.14
N ALA A 328 11.61 -13.14 -47.04
CA ALA A 328 10.28 -12.67 -47.43
C ALA A 328 9.48 -13.76 -48.15
N ALA A 329 10.12 -14.58 -48.99
CA ALA A 329 9.50 -15.73 -49.63
C ALA A 329 9.15 -16.83 -48.60
N GLU A 330 10.05 -17.14 -47.66
CA GLU A 330 9.81 -18.08 -46.56
C GLU A 330 8.69 -17.58 -45.62
N GLN A 331 8.64 -16.27 -45.30
CA GLN A 331 7.53 -15.67 -44.55
C GLN A 331 6.22 -15.75 -45.31
N THR A 332 6.21 -15.51 -46.62
CA THR A 332 4.99 -15.62 -47.44
C THR A 332 4.50 -17.07 -47.48
N GLN A 333 5.41 -18.04 -47.56
CA GLN A 333 5.08 -19.46 -47.51
C GLN A 333 4.57 -19.90 -46.13
N MET A 334 5.20 -19.43 -45.05
CA MET A 334 4.70 -19.65 -43.68
C MET A 334 3.33 -19.00 -43.48
N ARG A 335 3.11 -17.78 -43.97
CA ARG A 335 1.83 -17.07 -43.84
C ARG A 335 0.70 -17.83 -44.55
N LYS A 336 0.95 -18.35 -45.76
CA LYS A 336 0.01 -19.23 -46.46
C LYS A 336 -0.25 -20.53 -45.70
N GLY A 337 0.78 -21.11 -45.06
CA GLY A 337 0.64 -22.28 -44.20
C GLY A 337 -0.21 -21.99 -42.96
N TYR A 338 0.01 -20.85 -42.30
CA TYR A 338 -0.78 -20.39 -41.16
C TYR A 338 -2.22 -20.05 -41.54
N GLU A 339 -2.46 -19.42 -42.69
CA GLU A 339 -3.81 -19.15 -43.19
C GLU A 339 -4.55 -20.45 -43.51
N ALA A 340 -3.88 -21.45 -44.09
CA ALA A 340 -4.45 -22.77 -44.32
C ALA A 340 -4.77 -23.51 -43.01
N GLU A 341 -3.88 -23.48 -42.02
CA GLU A 341 -4.10 -24.10 -40.71
C GLU A 341 -5.18 -23.36 -39.91
N GLN A 342 -5.24 -22.02 -39.98
CA GLN A 342 -6.31 -21.23 -39.38
C GLN A 342 -7.66 -21.56 -40.01
N GLN A 343 -7.73 -21.70 -41.33
CA GLN A 343 -8.97 -22.07 -42.00
C GLN A 343 -9.41 -23.50 -41.63
N ARG A 344 -8.46 -24.43 -41.51
CA ARG A 344 -8.71 -25.80 -41.03
C ARG A 344 -9.25 -25.81 -39.60
N LEU A 345 -8.58 -25.10 -38.68
CA LEU A 345 -9.01 -24.95 -37.29
C LEU A 345 -10.36 -24.24 -37.19
N LYS A 346 -10.66 -23.27 -38.06
CA LYS A 346 -11.96 -22.57 -38.08
C LYS A 346 -13.11 -23.50 -38.48
N VAL A 347 -12.86 -24.43 -39.41
CA VAL A 347 -13.82 -25.48 -39.77
C VAL A 347 -14.00 -26.49 -38.63
N GLU A 348 -12.91 -26.89 -37.97
CA GLU A 348 -12.93 -27.84 -36.85
C GLU A 348 -13.63 -27.24 -35.61
N ILE A 349 -13.36 -25.99 -35.29
CA ILE A 349 -14.07 -25.23 -34.25
C ILE A 349 -15.55 -25.04 -34.63
N GLY A 350 -15.85 -24.82 -35.92
CA GLY A 350 -17.23 -24.77 -36.42
C GLY A 350 -18.00 -26.07 -36.17
N GLN A 351 -17.38 -27.21 -36.46
CA GLN A 351 -17.96 -28.55 -36.22
C GLN A 351 -18.12 -28.83 -34.71
N ILE A 352 -17.16 -28.41 -33.89
CA ILE A 352 -17.23 -28.51 -32.44
C ILE A 352 -18.35 -27.62 -31.90
N HIS A 353 -18.51 -26.39 -32.39
CA HIS A 353 -19.59 -25.49 -32.01
C HIS A 353 -20.96 -26.01 -32.42
N GLU A 354 -21.10 -26.61 -33.61
CA GLU A 354 -22.35 -27.26 -34.02
C GLU A 354 -22.68 -28.47 -33.12
N GLY A 355 -21.66 -29.25 -32.74
CA GLY A 355 -21.80 -30.34 -31.77
C GLY A 355 -22.25 -29.85 -30.39
N TYR A 356 -21.61 -28.80 -29.87
CA TYR A 356 -22.02 -28.18 -28.60
C TYR A 356 -23.39 -27.52 -28.70
N ALA A 357 -23.74 -26.86 -29.80
CA ALA A 357 -25.04 -26.25 -29.99
C ALA A 357 -26.16 -27.31 -30.04
N ALA A 358 -25.90 -28.46 -30.67
CA ALA A 358 -26.81 -29.61 -30.67
C ALA A 358 -26.97 -30.21 -29.27
N GLU A 359 -25.87 -30.38 -28.52
CA GLU A 359 -25.89 -30.86 -27.13
C GLU A 359 -26.61 -29.85 -26.21
N LEU A 360 -26.37 -28.55 -26.38
CA LEU A 360 -27.04 -27.49 -25.63
C LEU A 360 -28.53 -27.48 -25.91
N LYS A 361 -28.94 -27.67 -27.17
CA LYS A 361 -30.36 -27.74 -27.55
C LYS A 361 -31.03 -28.99 -26.98
N ARG A 362 -30.31 -30.12 -26.90
CA ARG A 362 -30.76 -31.35 -26.23
C ARG A 362 -30.92 -31.13 -24.73
N LEU A 363 -29.90 -30.61 -24.05
CA LEU A 363 -29.91 -30.30 -22.61
C LEU A 363 -30.96 -29.24 -22.24
N THR A 364 -31.18 -28.25 -23.11
CA THR A 364 -32.22 -27.23 -22.89
C THR A 364 -33.62 -27.83 -23.05
N SER A 365 -33.80 -28.76 -24.00
CA SER A 365 -35.07 -29.49 -24.16
C SER A 365 -35.31 -30.47 -23.00
N GLU A 366 -34.26 -31.16 -22.52
CA GLU A 366 -34.30 -32.00 -21.32
C GLU A 366 -34.61 -31.16 -20.07
N GLN A 367 -33.98 -29.99 -19.90
CA GLN A 367 -34.30 -29.06 -18.81
C GLN A 367 -35.72 -28.51 -18.90
N ALA A 368 -36.22 -28.20 -20.10
CA ALA A 368 -37.58 -27.73 -20.28
C ALA A 368 -38.60 -28.82 -19.91
N GLN A 369 -38.37 -30.06 -20.35
CA GLN A 369 -39.20 -31.21 -19.97
C GLN A 369 -39.11 -31.52 -18.47
N MET A 370 -37.92 -31.37 -17.87
CA MET A 370 -37.72 -31.57 -16.44
C MET A 370 -38.39 -30.46 -15.63
N ARG A 371 -38.34 -29.20 -16.07
CA ARG A 371 -39.07 -28.07 -15.47
C ARG A 371 -40.58 -28.26 -15.58
N GLU A 372 -41.08 -28.73 -16.72
CA GLU A 372 -42.51 -28.96 -16.92
C GLU A 372 -43.01 -30.12 -16.04
N ARG A 373 -42.20 -31.19 -15.87
CA ARG A 373 -42.46 -32.26 -14.90
C ARG A 373 -42.43 -31.74 -13.45
N TYR A 374 -41.43 -30.96 -13.07
CA TYR A 374 -41.36 -30.37 -11.74
C TYR A 374 -42.49 -29.37 -11.48
N GLU A 375 -42.90 -28.58 -12.47
CA GLU A 375 -44.07 -27.70 -12.33
C GLU A 375 -45.37 -28.48 -12.24
N ALA A 376 -45.50 -29.61 -12.94
CA ALA A 376 -46.64 -30.51 -12.82
C ALA A 376 -46.68 -31.21 -11.46
N GLU A 377 -45.53 -31.58 -10.88
CA GLU A 377 -45.40 -32.14 -9.52
C GLU A 377 -45.57 -31.08 -8.42
N LEU A 378 -45.12 -29.85 -8.67
CA LEU A 378 -45.26 -28.73 -7.74
C LEU A 378 -46.66 -28.12 -7.75
N ARG A 379 -47.46 -28.30 -8.81
CA ARG A 379 -48.83 -27.77 -8.89
C ARG A 379 -49.76 -28.33 -7.80
N PRO A 380 -49.84 -29.65 -7.56
CA PRO A 380 -50.62 -30.19 -6.45
C PRO A 380 -50.00 -29.83 -5.10
N LEU A 381 -48.66 -29.79 -4.97
CA LEU A 381 -48.00 -29.36 -3.72
C LEU A 381 -48.26 -27.89 -3.39
N LYS A 382 -48.28 -26.99 -4.37
CA LYS A 382 -48.61 -25.57 -4.18
C LYS A 382 -50.08 -25.38 -3.82
N LEU A 383 -50.95 -26.22 -4.37
CA LEU A 383 -52.37 -26.23 -4.00
C LEU A 383 -52.55 -26.75 -2.57
N GLU A 384 -51.85 -27.80 -2.17
CA GLU A 384 -51.79 -28.27 -0.78
C GLU A 384 -51.17 -27.22 0.14
N LEU A 385 -50.11 -26.51 -0.28
CA LEU A 385 -49.47 -25.47 0.52
C LEU A 385 -50.39 -24.25 0.69
N ALA A 386 -51.14 -23.88 -0.36
CA ALA A 386 -52.14 -22.81 -0.30
C ALA A 386 -53.32 -23.22 0.60
N GLN A 387 -53.79 -24.47 0.49
CA GLN A 387 -54.81 -25.03 1.39
C GLN A 387 -54.31 -25.12 2.84
N LEU A 388 -53.04 -25.49 3.05
CA LEU A 388 -52.41 -25.54 4.37
C LEU A 388 -52.20 -24.12 4.94
N HIS A 389 -51.91 -23.14 4.07
CA HIS A 389 -51.77 -21.74 4.43
C HIS A 389 -53.12 -21.11 4.82
N ASP A 390 -54.18 -21.36 4.04
CA ASP A 390 -55.55 -20.96 4.38
C ASP A 390 -56.01 -21.68 5.65
N HIS A 391 -55.69 -22.96 5.82
CA HIS A 391 -55.97 -23.70 7.04
C HIS A 391 -55.17 -23.17 8.24
N PHE A 392 -53.92 -22.71 8.03
CA PHE A 392 -53.08 -22.05 9.03
C PHE A 392 -53.61 -20.68 9.40
N LEU A 393 -54.15 -19.91 8.44
CA LEU A 393 -54.84 -18.64 8.68
C LEU A 393 -56.15 -18.87 9.44
N GLU A 394 -56.96 -19.85 9.06
CA GLU A 394 -58.16 -20.23 9.80
C GLU A 394 -57.81 -20.69 11.22
N THR A 395 -56.82 -21.58 11.39
CA THR A 395 -56.37 -22.01 12.73
C THR A 395 -55.72 -20.88 13.52
N SER A 396 -55.00 -19.94 12.89
CA SER A 396 -54.45 -18.76 13.55
C SER A 396 -55.54 -17.80 14.02
N THR A 397 -56.62 -17.65 13.24
CA THR A 397 -57.80 -16.84 13.61
C THR A 397 -58.62 -17.54 14.71
N LEU A 398 -58.71 -18.88 14.65
CA LEU A 398 -59.28 -19.73 15.69
C LEU A 398 -58.43 -19.73 16.98
N LEU A 399 -57.10 -19.66 16.86
CA LEU A 399 -56.14 -19.53 17.95
C LEU A 399 -56.17 -18.13 18.55
N ARG A 400 -56.40 -17.07 17.78
CA ARG A 400 -56.61 -15.71 18.29
C ARG A 400 -57.93 -15.59 19.06
N SER A 401 -59.02 -16.14 18.55
CA SER A 401 -60.31 -16.19 19.26
C SER A 401 -60.24 -17.10 20.50
N LYS A 402 -59.54 -18.24 20.42
CA LYS A 402 -59.24 -19.08 21.61
C LYS A 402 -58.25 -18.42 22.58
N SER A 403 -57.30 -17.60 22.14
CA SER A 403 -56.35 -16.91 23.02
C SER A 403 -57.01 -15.78 23.81
N ILE A 404 -58.03 -15.13 23.25
CA ILE A 404 -58.89 -14.18 23.98
C ILE A 404 -59.74 -14.93 25.03
N SER A 405 -60.27 -16.11 24.69
CA SER A 405 -60.94 -17.01 25.65
C SER A 405 -59.99 -17.61 26.70
N LEU A 406 -58.74 -17.90 26.33
CA LEU A 406 -57.72 -18.46 27.23
C LEU A 406 -57.22 -17.42 28.23
N ALA A 407 -57.17 -16.14 27.85
CA ALA A 407 -56.83 -15.03 28.75
C ALA A 407 -57.95 -14.76 29.79
N GLU A 408 -59.21 -15.07 29.47
CA GLU A 408 -60.34 -15.05 30.41
C GLU A 408 -60.33 -16.30 31.33
N ASP A 409 -60.00 -17.47 30.79
CA ASP A 409 -59.85 -18.72 31.55
C ASP A 409 -58.59 -18.71 32.45
N GLU A 410 -57.48 -18.10 32.04
CA GLU A 410 -56.26 -17.94 32.85
C GLU A 410 -56.50 -17.05 34.07
N ARG A 411 -57.36 -16.02 33.96
CA ARG A 411 -57.81 -15.22 35.10
C ARG A 411 -58.69 -16.03 36.06
N LEU A 412 -59.54 -16.92 35.54
CA LEU A 412 -60.36 -17.84 36.34
C LEU A 412 -59.49 -18.89 37.05
N VAL A 413 -58.49 -19.45 36.37
CA VAL A 413 -57.54 -20.43 36.90
C VAL A 413 -56.63 -19.80 37.95
N LEU A 414 -56.18 -18.56 37.78
CA LEU A 414 -55.41 -17.83 38.80
C LEU A 414 -56.26 -17.54 40.05
N ALA A 415 -57.53 -17.16 39.89
CA ALA A 415 -58.46 -16.94 41.00
C ALA A 415 -58.81 -18.24 41.76
N LEU A 416 -59.02 -19.34 41.02
CA LEU A 416 -59.24 -20.68 41.60
C LEU A 416 -57.97 -21.21 42.28
N SER A 417 -56.79 -20.95 41.73
CA SER A 417 -55.50 -21.34 42.32
C SER A 417 -55.18 -20.58 43.61
N GLU A 418 -55.51 -19.29 43.70
CA GLU A 418 -55.41 -18.53 44.95
C GLU A 418 -56.37 -19.04 46.03
N ARG A 419 -57.61 -19.38 45.64
CA ARG A 419 -58.60 -19.98 46.56
C ARG A 419 -58.14 -21.35 47.06
N LEU A 420 -57.64 -22.20 46.17
CA LEU A 420 -57.09 -23.51 46.51
C LEU A 420 -55.85 -23.39 47.43
N ARG A 421 -54.98 -22.40 47.19
CA ARG A 421 -53.82 -22.12 48.07
C ARG A 421 -54.24 -21.67 49.47
N LYS A 422 -55.29 -20.84 49.59
CA LYS A 422 -55.85 -20.43 50.90
C LYS A 422 -56.47 -21.62 51.65
N GLU A 423 -57.19 -22.50 50.95
CA GLU A 423 -57.78 -23.70 51.56
C GLU A 423 -56.69 -24.73 51.96
N LEU A 424 -55.68 -24.96 51.13
CA LEU A 424 -54.52 -25.82 51.46
C LEU A 424 -53.71 -25.29 52.64
N TRP A 425 -53.60 -23.96 52.80
CA TRP A 425 -52.94 -23.35 53.95
C TRP A 425 -53.74 -23.56 55.25
N ALA A 426 -55.07 -23.49 55.20
CA ALA A 426 -55.94 -23.79 56.33
C ALA A 426 -55.84 -25.26 56.77
N VAL A 427 -55.82 -26.20 55.80
CA VAL A 427 -55.64 -27.63 56.06
C VAL A 427 -54.27 -27.94 56.68
N ARG A 428 -53.19 -27.29 56.21
CA ARG A 428 -51.85 -27.42 56.81
C ARG A 428 -51.77 -26.89 58.24
N LYS A 429 -52.48 -25.79 58.54
CA LYS A 429 -52.56 -25.24 59.90
C LYS A 429 -53.28 -26.21 60.84
N LEU A 430 -54.33 -26.89 60.36
CA LEU A 430 -55.05 -27.91 61.13
C LEU A 430 -54.18 -29.16 61.39
N SER A 431 -53.46 -29.64 60.37
CA SER A 431 -52.56 -30.80 60.48
C SER A 431 -51.43 -30.57 61.50
N ARG A 432 -50.79 -29.39 61.49
CA ARG A 432 -49.77 -29.03 62.50
C ARG A 432 -50.31 -28.99 63.93
N LEU A 433 -51.51 -28.45 64.13
CA LEU A 433 -52.14 -28.41 65.46
C LEU A 433 -52.45 -29.80 66.01
N LEU A 434 -52.77 -30.75 65.12
CA LEU A 434 -53.03 -32.15 65.47
C LEU A 434 -51.73 -32.92 65.75
N ASP A 435 -50.67 -32.72 64.97
CA ASP A 435 -49.33 -33.31 65.25
C ASP A 435 -48.74 -32.80 66.58
N ASP A 436 -48.95 -31.53 66.92
CA ASP A 436 -48.51 -30.97 68.20
C ASP A 436 -49.33 -31.52 69.40
N ALA A 437 -50.61 -31.82 69.19
CA ALA A 437 -51.45 -32.49 70.18
C ALA A 437 -51.04 -33.96 70.41
N GLU A 438 -50.64 -34.68 69.37
CA GLU A 438 -50.13 -36.05 69.45
C GLU A 438 -48.78 -36.11 70.20
N LYS A 439 -47.88 -35.16 69.93
CA LYS A 439 -46.61 -35.03 70.67
C LYS A 439 -46.81 -34.64 72.14
N ALA A 440 -47.79 -33.79 72.44
CA ALA A 440 -48.16 -33.45 73.81
C ALA A 440 -48.74 -34.68 74.56
N ALA A 441 -49.60 -35.47 73.91
CA ALA A 441 -50.15 -36.70 74.47
C ALA A 441 -49.06 -37.77 74.72
N ALA A 442 -48.08 -37.90 73.81
CA ALA A 442 -46.95 -38.82 73.97
C ALA A 442 -46.02 -38.43 75.14
N ARG A 443 -45.75 -37.14 75.34
CA ARG A 443 -44.97 -36.62 76.50
C ARG A 443 -45.69 -36.81 77.84
N LEU A 444 -47.02 -36.80 77.84
CA LEU A 444 -47.82 -37.07 79.04
C LEU A 444 -47.92 -38.58 79.36
N ARG A 445 -47.95 -39.46 78.34
CA ARG A 445 -47.91 -40.93 78.51
C ARG A 445 -46.62 -41.44 79.17
N SER A 446 -45.50 -40.75 78.97
CA SER A 446 -44.20 -41.09 79.58
C SER A 446 -43.97 -40.43 80.95
N SER A 447 -44.91 -39.62 81.45
CA SER A 447 -44.82 -38.98 82.76
C SER A 447 -45.16 -39.94 83.90
N ARG A 448 -44.23 -40.08 84.87
CA ARG A 448 -44.40 -40.92 86.07
C ARG A 448 -45.62 -40.56 86.92
N ARG A 449 -46.08 -39.30 86.89
CA ARG A 449 -47.30 -38.88 87.61
C ARG A 449 -48.58 -39.51 87.04
N TRP A 450 -48.60 -39.85 85.74
CA TRP A 450 -49.78 -40.37 85.08
C TRP A 450 -49.91 -41.90 85.18
N GLN A 451 -48.79 -42.63 85.09
CA GLN A 451 -48.78 -44.10 85.25
C GLN A 451 -49.31 -44.56 86.62
N LEU A 452 -49.25 -43.70 87.64
CA LEU A 452 -49.80 -43.96 88.98
C LEU A 452 -51.28 -43.55 89.13
N ALA A 453 -51.76 -42.53 88.41
CA ALA A 453 -53.11 -41.99 88.57
C ALA A 453 -54.19 -42.77 87.78
N ASN A 454 -53.80 -43.43 86.69
CA ASN A 454 -54.74 -44.04 85.74
C ASN A 454 -55.55 -45.23 86.29
N PRO A 455 -54.97 -46.14 87.13
CA PRO A 455 -55.75 -47.22 87.74
C PRO A 455 -56.84 -46.70 88.71
N LEU A 456 -56.60 -45.57 89.38
CA LEU A 456 -57.51 -44.99 90.37
C LEU A 456 -58.73 -44.30 89.74
N ILE A 457 -58.57 -43.69 88.56
CA ILE A 457 -59.67 -43.02 87.84
C ILE A 457 -60.59 -44.05 87.16
N ALA A 458 -60.04 -45.16 86.65
CA ALA A 458 -60.83 -46.26 86.07
C ALA A 458 -61.72 -46.97 87.10
N ILE A 459 -61.28 -47.06 88.36
CA ILE A 459 -62.08 -47.59 89.47
C ILE A 459 -63.18 -46.59 89.88
N LYS A 460 -62.88 -45.29 89.89
CA LYS A 460 -63.85 -44.23 90.23
C LYS A 460 -64.98 -44.10 89.21
N ALA A 461 -64.70 -44.32 87.91
CA ALA A 461 -65.70 -44.27 86.84
C ALA A 461 -66.70 -45.45 86.83
N LYS A 462 -66.39 -46.57 87.51
CA LYS A 462 -67.30 -47.72 87.66
C LYS A 462 -68.25 -47.62 88.85
N LEU A 463 -67.99 -46.73 89.80
CA LEU A 463 -68.70 -46.65 91.08
C LEU A 463 -69.67 -45.45 91.19
N SER A 464 -69.66 -44.50 90.26
CA SER A 464 -70.59 -43.36 90.25
C SER A 464 -70.77 -42.78 88.83
N PRO A 465 -71.88 -43.05 88.11
CA PRO A 465 -72.06 -42.61 86.73
C PRO A 465 -72.38 -41.11 86.54
N ASP A 466 -72.91 -40.42 87.55
CA ASP A 466 -73.59 -39.13 87.34
C ASP A 466 -72.79 -37.87 87.72
N GLN A 467 -71.50 -38.00 88.06
CA GLN A 467 -70.63 -36.82 88.26
C GLN A 467 -69.20 -37.09 87.79
N VAL A 468 -68.93 -36.89 86.49
CA VAL A 468 -67.56 -36.68 86.01
C VAL A 468 -67.54 -35.58 84.94
N SER A 469 -66.84 -34.49 85.23
CA SER A 469 -66.48 -33.43 84.30
C SER A 469 -65.59 -33.98 83.19
N ILE A 470 -65.83 -33.51 81.95
CA ILE A 470 -65.13 -33.80 80.70
C ILE A 470 -63.64 -34.13 80.93
N GLY A 471 -63.33 -35.43 80.96
CA GLY A 471 -62.00 -35.97 81.25
C GLY A 471 -61.46 -36.82 80.10
N TYR A 472 -60.14 -36.98 80.09
CA TYR A 472 -59.20 -37.49 79.06
C TYR A 472 -59.61 -38.63 78.10
N GLY A 473 -60.71 -39.38 78.34
CA GLY A 473 -61.23 -40.36 77.38
C GLY A 473 -61.69 -39.75 76.05
N HIS A 474 -62.04 -38.46 76.05
CA HIS A 474 -62.36 -37.73 74.82
C HIS A 474 -61.11 -37.43 73.98
N LEU A 475 -59.99 -37.14 74.63
CA LEU A 475 -58.71 -36.85 73.97
C LEU A 475 -58.09 -38.13 73.37
N GLU A 476 -58.18 -39.27 74.06
CA GLU A 476 -57.80 -40.56 73.46
C GLU A 476 -58.73 -40.97 72.33
N LYS A 477 -60.05 -40.75 72.43
CA LYS A 477 -60.94 -41.00 71.29
C LYS A 477 -60.60 -40.11 70.09
N ILE A 478 -60.25 -38.84 70.30
CA ILE A 478 -59.88 -37.92 69.22
C ILE A 478 -58.54 -38.33 68.60
N VAL A 479 -57.52 -38.66 69.40
CA VAL A 479 -56.21 -39.08 68.89
C VAL A 479 -56.30 -40.43 68.19
N THR A 480 -57.00 -41.41 68.76
CA THR A 480 -57.20 -42.73 68.12
C THR A 480 -58.04 -42.63 66.86
N ALA A 481 -59.13 -41.85 66.86
CA ALA A 481 -59.92 -41.62 65.65
C ALA A 481 -59.12 -40.87 64.57
N TYR A 482 -58.23 -39.96 64.95
CA TYR A 482 -57.34 -39.28 64.02
C TYR A 482 -56.24 -40.20 63.46
N SER A 483 -55.62 -41.04 64.29
CA SER A 483 -54.64 -42.04 63.85
C SER A 483 -55.26 -43.10 62.94
N GLU A 484 -56.48 -43.57 63.26
CA GLU A 484 -57.25 -44.49 62.41
C GLU A 484 -57.67 -43.82 61.09
N TRP A 485 -58.10 -42.56 61.14
CA TRP A 485 -58.42 -41.78 59.94
C TRP A 485 -57.19 -41.54 59.06
N LYS A 486 -56.03 -41.21 59.64
CA LYS A 486 -54.75 -41.01 58.92
C LYS A 486 -54.24 -42.32 58.30
N ALA A 487 -54.46 -43.46 58.97
CA ALA A 487 -54.14 -44.78 58.41
C ALA A 487 -55.08 -45.18 57.27
N ALA A 488 -56.34 -44.73 57.30
CA ALA A 488 -57.34 -45.02 56.27
C ALA A 488 -57.25 -44.10 55.03
N HIS A 489 -56.49 -42.99 55.08
CA HIS A 489 -56.38 -42.00 53.99
C HIS A 489 -54.90 -41.74 53.55
N PRO A 490 -54.18 -42.77 53.05
CA PRO A 490 -52.78 -42.65 52.62
C PRO A 490 -52.54 -41.68 51.45
N GLU A 491 -53.59 -41.33 50.69
CA GLU A 491 -53.57 -40.34 49.61
C GLU A 491 -53.17 -38.93 50.07
N ILE A 492 -53.40 -38.57 51.34
CA ILE A 492 -53.01 -37.26 51.88
C ILE A 492 -51.48 -37.15 52.03
N SER A 493 -50.80 -38.25 52.37
CA SER A 493 -49.33 -38.30 52.40
C SER A 493 -48.73 -38.18 51.00
N LYS A 494 -49.38 -38.79 49.99
CA LYS A 494 -49.01 -38.64 48.58
C LYS A 494 -49.11 -37.18 48.10
N ILE A 495 -50.17 -36.47 48.50
CA ILE A 495 -50.35 -35.05 48.17
C ILE A 495 -49.26 -34.18 48.84
N GLU A 496 -48.84 -34.51 50.07
CA GLU A 496 -47.72 -33.80 50.74
C GLU A 496 -46.36 -34.04 50.08
N ASP A 497 -46.12 -35.26 49.55
CA ASP A 497 -44.90 -35.62 48.84
C ASP A 497 -44.84 -35.02 47.41
N GLU A 498 -45.98 -34.96 46.69
CA GLU A 498 -46.07 -34.30 45.38
C GLU A 498 -45.88 -32.76 45.49
N ILE A 499 -46.40 -32.13 46.54
CA ILE A 499 -46.16 -30.70 46.82
C ILE A 499 -44.69 -30.44 47.18
N ARG A 500 -43.99 -31.42 47.77
CA ARG A 500 -42.55 -31.33 48.06
C ARG A 500 -41.70 -31.52 46.79
N ALA A 501 -42.16 -32.34 45.85
CA ALA A 501 -41.52 -32.56 44.55
C ALA A 501 -41.56 -31.30 43.64
N LEU A 502 -42.66 -30.53 43.69
CA LEU A 502 -42.83 -29.28 42.92
C LEU A 502 -41.91 -28.11 43.37
N ARG A 503 -41.07 -28.29 44.39
CA ARG A 503 -40.15 -27.25 44.92
C ARG A 503 -38.68 -27.40 44.48
N ARG A 504 -38.32 -28.39 43.66
CA ARG A 504 -36.96 -28.48 43.11
C ARG A 504 -36.91 -27.89 41.69
N PRO A 505 -36.02 -26.93 41.39
CA PRO A 505 -35.82 -26.47 40.03
C PRO A 505 -35.16 -27.61 39.24
N VAL A 506 -35.85 -28.12 38.23
CA VAL A 506 -35.32 -29.15 37.34
C VAL A 506 -34.46 -28.46 36.28
N VAL A 507 -33.14 -28.56 36.45
CA VAL A 507 -32.17 -28.44 35.38
C VAL A 507 -32.21 -29.76 34.61
N VAL A 508 -32.59 -29.72 33.33
CA VAL A 508 -32.47 -30.89 32.44
C VAL A 508 -31.16 -30.75 31.66
N ARG A 509 -30.23 -31.67 31.93
CA ARG A 509 -29.13 -32.06 31.04
C ARG A 509 -29.33 -33.53 30.70
N GLU A 510 -29.46 -33.83 29.42
CA GLU A 510 -29.22 -35.13 28.76
C GLU A 510 -29.16 -34.80 27.25
N GLY A 511 -28.18 -35.18 26.44
CA GLY A 511 -27.22 -36.27 26.55
C GLY A 511 -27.31 -37.14 25.28
N GLU A 512 -26.67 -36.66 24.22
CA GLU A 512 -26.16 -37.36 23.01
C GLU A 512 -26.58 -38.81 22.72
N ARG A 513 -27.12 -39.03 21.50
CA ARG A 513 -26.49 -39.93 20.51
C ARG A 513 -27.11 -39.82 19.10
N GLY A 514 -26.33 -39.23 18.18
CA GLY A 514 -26.03 -39.76 16.85
C GLY A 514 -27.05 -39.59 15.71
N LEU A 515 -26.79 -38.59 14.86
CA LEU A 515 -26.75 -38.73 13.39
C LEU A 515 -25.99 -37.52 12.82
N GLU A 516 -24.74 -37.78 12.39
CA GLU A 516 -23.85 -36.83 11.74
C GLU A 516 -24.32 -36.56 10.30
N THR A 517 -24.71 -35.33 10.01
CA THR A 517 -24.55 -34.70 8.67
C THR A 517 -24.01 -33.29 8.89
N GLY A 518 -22.78 -33.07 8.41
CA GLY A 518 -21.97 -31.90 8.76
C GLY A 518 -22.46 -30.60 8.10
N PHE A 519 -22.92 -29.68 8.94
CA PHE A 519 -22.66 -28.25 8.80
C PHE A 519 -22.23 -27.75 10.20
N PRO A 520 -21.10 -27.04 10.35
CA PRO A 520 -20.73 -26.50 11.65
C PRO A 520 -21.73 -25.40 12.03
N GLU A 521 -22.53 -25.65 13.06
CA GLU A 521 -23.29 -24.62 13.76
C GLU A 521 -22.30 -23.59 14.32
N LEU A 522 -22.34 -22.37 13.78
CA LEU A 522 -21.62 -21.21 14.32
C LEU A 522 -22.13 -20.93 15.74
N GLN A 523 -21.36 -21.29 16.76
CA GLN A 523 -21.59 -20.80 18.13
C GLN A 523 -21.50 -19.27 18.13
N ALA A 524 -22.49 -18.59 18.70
CA ALA A 524 -22.40 -17.16 18.94
C ALA A 524 -21.12 -16.86 19.76
N PRO A 525 -20.31 -15.87 19.37
CA PRO A 525 -19.08 -15.55 20.08
C PRO A 525 -19.41 -15.18 21.53
N GLY A 526 -18.70 -15.79 22.48
CA GLY A 526 -18.83 -15.44 23.90
C GLY A 526 -18.42 -13.98 24.18
N PRO A 527 -18.74 -13.46 25.38
CA PRO A 527 -18.36 -12.10 25.76
C PRO A 527 -16.84 -11.89 25.67
N PRO A 528 -16.38 -10.68 25.30
CA PRO A 528 -14.96 -10.38 25.16
C PRO A 528 -14.24 -10.56 26.50
N ILE A 529 -13.01 -11.07 26.45
CA ILE A 529 -12.12 -11.11 27.62
C ILE A 529 -11.45 -9.73 27.73
N PRO A 530 -11.67 -8.98 28.82
CA PRO A 530 -11.07 -7.66 29.00
C PRO A 530 -9.54 -7.74 29.01
N ALA A 531 -8.88 -6.84 28.27
CA ALA A 531 -7.42 -6.82 28.14
C ALA A 531 -6.70 -6.37 29.43
N LEU A 532 -7.40 -5.65 30.30
CA LEU A 532 -6.89 -5.11 31.56
C LEU A 532 -7.84 -5.51 32.70
N PRO A 533 -7.33 -5.65 33.94
CA PRO A 533 -8.18 -5.75 35.12
C PRO A 533 -8.78 -4.38 35.48
N VAL A 534 -9.90 -4.39 36.20
CA VAL A 534 -10.67 -3.19 36.57
C VAL A 534 -9.81 -2.15 37.30
N GLU A 535 -8.96 -2.61 38.22
CA GLU A 535 -8.11 -1.75 39.03
C GLU A 535 -7.00 -1.04 38.24
N SER A 536 -6.66 -1.54 37.05
CA SER A 536 -5.66 -0.93 36.17
C SER A 536 -6.26 0.10 35.21
N ILE A 537 -7.59 0.24 35.18
CA ILE A 537 -8.24 1.21 34.30
C ILE A 537 -8.14 2.61 34.91
N CYS A 538 -7.42 3.48 34.23
CA CYS A 538 -7.15 4.86 34.63
C CYS A 538 -7.03 5.77 33.40
N PHE A 539 -7.94 6.74 33.29
CA PHE A 539 -7.87 7.77 32.25
C PHE A 539 -7.26 9.07 32.79
N PRO A 540 -6.30 9.69 32.08
CA PRO A 540 -5.74 10.98 32.48
C PRO A 540 -6.81 12.07 32.45
N ARG A 541 -6.79 12.97 33.45
CA ARG A 541 -7.64 14.16 33.46
C ARG A 541 -6.94 15.30 32.74
N HIS A 542 -7.49 15.70 31.61
CA HIS A 542 -7.01 16.86 30.86
C HIS A 542 -7.73 18.14 31.29
N LYS A 543 -7.01 19.27 31.29
CA LYS A 543 -7.59 20.60 31.51
C LYS A 543 -8.41 21.05 30.30
N GLU A 544 -7.88 20.82 29.11
CA GLU A 544 -8.55 21.02 27.82
C GLU A 544 -8.88 19.65 27.24
N VAL A 545 -10.12 19.48 26.80
CA VAL A 545 -10.64 18.23 26.26
C VAL A 545 -11.07 18.50 24.84
N ASP A 546 -10.54 17.74 23.88
CA ASP A 546 -10.94 17.83 22.48
C ASP A 546 -12.11 16.90 22.17
N VAL A 547 -12.12 15.72 22.78
CA VAL A 547 -13.14 14.69 22.55
C VAL A 547 -13.76 14.18 23.85
N SER A 548 -15.09 14.15 23.93
CA SER A 548 -15.83 13.44 24.98
C SER A 548 -16.43 12.16 24.42
N ILE A 549 -15.99 11.01 24.95
CA ILE A 549 -16.53 9.70 24.59
C ILE A 549 -17.67 9.37 25.57
N ILE A 550 -18.88 9.20 25.04
CA ILE A 550 -20.10 8.94 25.79
C ILE A 550 -20.50 7.47 25.57
N ILE A 551 -20.56 6.72 26.67
CA ILE A 551 -20.85 5.28 26.67
C ILE A 551 -22.12 5.04 27.50
N PRO A 552 -23.29 4.82 26.87
CA PRO A 552 -24.49 4.40 27.57
C PRO A 552 -24.35 2.92 27.99
N VAL A 553 -24.76 2.59 29.21
CA VAL A 553 -24.62 1.24 29.78
C VAL A 553 -25.90 0.81 30.47
N PHE A 554 -26.35 -0.41 30.21
CA PHE A 554 -27.36 -1.11 31.01
C PHE A 554 -26.97 -2.58 31.20
N ASN A 555 -26.52 -2.93 32.41
CA ASN A 555 -25.95 -4.24 32.75
C ASN A 555 -24.78 -4.65 31.81
N GLN A 556 -24.56 -5.95 31.66
CA GLN A 556 -23.54 -6.55 30.80
C GLN A 556 -22.12 -6.05 31.08
N PHE A 557 -21.75 -5.96 32.38
CA PHE A 557 -20.48 -5.41 32.84
C PHE A 557 -19.23 -5.93 32.09
N GLN A 558 -19.21 -7.19 31.66
CA GLN A 558 -18.08 -7.76 30.93
C GLN A 558 -17.78 -7.01 29.62
N TYR A 559 -18.81 -6.60 28.88
CA TYR A 559 -18.67 -5.81 27.66
C TYR A 559 -18.17 -4.41 27.98
N THR A 560 -18.82 -3.73 28.94
CA THR A 560 -18.41 -2.40 29.41
C THR A 560 -16.95 -2.38 29.85
N HIS A 561 -16.52 -3.40 30.59
CA HIS A 561 -15.14 -3.54 31.04
C HIS A 561 -14.17 -3.73 29.87
N ALA A 562 -14.52 -4.57 28.89
CA ALA A 562 -13.69 -4.78 27.70
C ALA A 562 -13.61 -3.52 26.82
N CYS A 563 -14.71 -2.79 26.65
CA CYS A 563 -14.76 -1.50 25.95
C CYS A 563 -13.83 -0.47 26.59
N LEU A 564 -13.97 -0.25 27.91
CA LEU A 564 -13.11 0.68 28.66
C LEU A 564 -11.64 0.26 28.66
N ALA A 565 -11.36 -1.04 28.78
CA ALA A 565 -10.00 -1.55 28.65
C ALA A 565 -9.43 -1.25 27.25
N SER A 566 -10.21 -1.46 26.19
CA SER A 566 -9.76 -1.21 24.81
C SER A 566 -9.41 0.27 24.58
N LEU A 567 -10.23 1.20 25.08
CA LEU A 567 -10.00 2.64 25.01
C LEU A 567 -8.69 3.07 25.69
N GLN A 568 -8.28 2.42 26.77
CA GLN A 568 -7.02 2.72 27.43
C GLN A 568 -5.82 2.07 26.75
N THR A 569 -5.98 0.84 26.24
CA THR A 569 -4.88 0.13 25.57
C THR A 569 -4.52 0.71 24.21
N VAL A 570 -5.51 1.28 23.52
CA VAL A 570 -5.31 2.01 22.28
C VAL A 570 -4.92 3.45 22.65
N GLU A 571 -3.61 3.68 22.81
CA GLU A 571 -3.09 5.02 23.07
C GLU A 571 -3.38 5.94 21.88
N GLU A 572 -4.25 6.93 22.10
CA GLU A 572 -4.59 7.97 21.12
C GLU A 572 -3.94 9.31 21.53
N PRO A 573 -3.27 10.02 20.62
CA PRO A 573 -2.62 11.30 20.91
C PRO A 573 -3.62 12.47 20.93
N VAL A 574 -4.83 12.25 21.46
CA VAL A 574 -5.91 13.25 21.54
C VAL A 574 -6.32 13.43 22.99
N PRO A 575 -6.36 14.67 23.52
CA PRO A 575 -6.92 14.95 24.84
C PRO A 575 -8.41 14.55 24.89
N LEU A 576 -8.72 13.48 25.63
CA LEU A 576 -10.08 12.93 25.70
C LEU A 576 -10.59 12.79 27.14
N GLU A 577 -11.90 12.72 27.29
CA GLU A 577 -12.55 12.28 28.52
C GLU A 577 -13.56 11.17 28.22
N VAL A 578 -13.74 10.26 29.19
CA VAL A 578 -14.67 9.14 29.06
C VAL A 578 -15.81 9.32 30.05
N ILE A 579 -17.03 9.39 29.52
CA ILE A 579 -18.28 9.58 30.25
C ILE A 579 -19.09 8.29 30.11
N VAL A 580 -19.32 7.60 31.23
CA VAL A 580 -20.17 6.41 31.27
C VAL A 580 -21.51 6.78 31.88
N VAL A 581 -22.59 6.56 31.14
CA VAL A 581 -23.97 6.82 31.58
C VAL A 581 -24.66 5.49 31.87
N ASP A 582 -24.72 5.12 33.15
CA ASP A 582 -25.35 3.91 33.65
C ASP A 582 -26.86 4.10 33.83
N ASP A 583 -27.65 3.44 32.99
CA ASP A 583 -29.10 3.51 32.93
C ASP A 583 -29.78 2.59 33.97
N CYS A 584 -29.39 2.74 35.23
CA CYS A 584 -29.85 1.98 36.40
C CYS A 584 -29.48 0.48 36.41
N SER A 585 -28.25 0.13 35.99
CA SER A 585 -27.73 -1.24 36.04
C SER A 585 -27.87 -1.90 37.42
N THR A 586 -28.16 -3.20 37.39
CA THR A 586 -28.36 -4.07 38.55
C THR A 586 -27.24 -5.09 38.74
N ASP A 587 -26.31 -5.18 37.78
CA ASP A 587 -25.15 -6.04 37.83
C ASP A 587 -23.91 -5.34 38.45
N GLN A 588 -22.72 -5.88 38.18
CA GLN A 588 -21.47 -5.36 38.72
C GLN A 588 -21.11 -3.95 38.23
N THR A 589 -21.74 -3.45 37.14
CA THR A 589 -21.47 -2.13 36.55
C THR A 589 -21.57 -1.02 37.58
N ALA A 590 -22.66 -1.02 38.36
CA ALA A 590 -22.95 0.01 39.36
C ALA A 590 -21.90 0.10 40.48
N ASN A 591 -21.13 -0.97 40.72
CA ASN A 591 -20.15 -1.06 41.79
C ASN A 591 -18.71 -0.94 41.30
N LEU A 592 -18.43 -1.37 40.06
CA LEU A 592 -17.06 -1.48 39.54
C LEU A 592 -16.65 -0.31 38.64
N VAL A 593 -17.53 0.21 37.79
CA VAL A 593 -17.20 1.36 36.93
C VAL A 593 -16.84 2.61 37.74
N PRO A 594 -17.53 2.98 38.84
CA PRO A 594 -17.16 4.14 39.64
C PRO A 594 -15.76 4.06 40.28
N ARG A 595 -15.17 2.85 40.35
CA ARG A 595 -13.84 2.62 40.92
C ARG A 595 -12.72 2.85 39.90
N MET A 596 -13.04 2.97 38.61
CA MET A 596 -12.08 3.24 37.54
C MET A 596 -11.71 4.73 37.54
N ASN A 597 -10.43 5.04 37.76
CA ASN A 597 -10.01 6.42 37.93
C ASN A 597 -10.10 7.19 36.59
N GLY A 598 -10.51 8.45 36.64
CA GLY A 598 -10.63 9.29 35.45
C GLY A 598 -11.92 9.13 34.62
N VAL A 599 -12.72 8.08 34.85
CA VAL A 599 -14.06 7.94 34.24
C VAL A 599 -15.05 8.90 34.90
N VAL A 600 -15.81 9.65 34.10
CA VAL A 600 -16.95 10.44 34.56
C VAL A 600 -18.17 9.51 34.58
N TYR A 601 -18.58 9.07 35.76
CA TYR A 601 -19.68 8.13 35.92
C TYR A 601 -20.98 8.85 36.29
N LEU A 602 -21.98 8.76 35.40
CA LEU A 602 -23.32 9.28 35.58
C LEU A 602 -24.29 8.11 35.72
N ARG A 603 -25.18 8.13 36.71
CA ARG A 603 -26.17 7.06 36.91
C ARG A 603 -27.59 7.60 36.87
N ASN A 604 -28.46 7.00 36.05
CA ASN A 604 -29.90 7.29 36.03
C ASN A 604 -30.61 6.57 37.20
N THR A 605 -31.69 7.16 37.69
CA THR A 605 -32.52 6.57 38.76
C THR A 605 -33.50 5.52 38.25
N THR A 606 -33.80 5.55 36.96
CA THR A 606 -34.74 4.67 36.25
C THR A 606 -34.14 4.29 34.90
N ASN A 607 -34.53 3.15 34.34
CA ASN A 607 -34.14 2.76 32.99
C ASN A 607 -34.90 3.66 32.01
N SER A 608 -34.21 4.65 31.47
CA SER A 608 -34.72 5.71 30.62
C SER A 608 -34.37 5.51 29.14
N GLY A 609 -33.63 4.45 28.81
CA GLY A 609 -33.28 4.07 27.46
C GLY A 609 -32.02 4.73 26.93
N PHE A 610 -31.64 4.32 25.71
CA PHE A 610 -30.42 4.74 25.03
C PHE A 610 -30.39 6.26 24.79
N ILE A 611 -31.47 6.79 24.19
CA ILE A 611 -31.58 8.19 23.79
C ILE A 611 -31.36 9.14 24.98
N VAL A 612 -32.06 8.90 26.09
CA VAL A 612 -31.97 9.74 27.29
C VAL A 612 -30.57 9.68 27.90
N SER A 613 -29.96 8.49 27.92
CA SER A 613 -28.60 8.30 28.44
C SER A 613 -27.55 9.01 27.61
N CYS A 614 -27.63 8.91 26.27
CA CYS A 614 -26.74 9.62 25.36
C CYS A 614 -26.87 11.14 25.47
N ASN A 615 -28.10 11.67 25.49
CA ASN A 615 -28.33 13.12 25.62
C ASN A 615 -27.80 13.65 26.95
N ARG A 616 -28.03 12.93 28.07
CA ARG A 616 -27.49 13.31 29.38
C ARG A 616 -25.95 13.31 29.39
N GLY A 617 -25.32 12.32 28.74
CA GLY A 617 -23.87 12.31 28.60
C GLY A 617 -23.34 13.50 27.78
N ALA A 618 -24.07 13.89 26.73
CA ALA A 618 -23.73 15.03 25.89
C ALA A 618 -23.89 16.39 26.60
N GLU A 619 -24.80 16.49 27.57
CA GLU A 619 -24.96 17.68 28.41
C GLU A 619 -23.76 17.91 29.35
N GLU A 620 -23.18 16.83 29.89
CA GLU A 620 -22.02 16.88 30.79
C GLU A 620 -20.68 17.02 30.03
N ALA A 621 -20.67 16.68 28.74
CA ALA A 621 -19.47 16.66 27.90
C ALA A 621 -18.81 18.03 27.73
N ARG A 622 -17.48 18.08 27.89
CA ARG A 622 -16.66 19.29 27.76
C ARG A 622 -15.94 19.41 26.41
N GLY A 623 -15.77 18.29 25.71
CA GLY A 623 -15.07 18.17 24.44
C GLY A 623 -15.63 19.05 23.33
N LYS A 624 -14.77 19.40 22.37
CA LYS A 624 -15.20 20.04 21.10
C LYS A 624 -16.05 19.08 20.26
N TYR A 625 -15.68 17.79 20.28
CA TYR A 625 -16.39 16.71 19.59
C TYR A 625 -16.99 15.74 20.61
N LEU A 626 -18.18 15.23 20.29
CA LEU A 626 -18.83 14.14 21.01
C LEU A 626 -18.63 12.85 20.21
N VAL A 627 -18.26 11.78 20.89
CA VAL A 627 -18.25 10.44 20.33
C VAL A 627 -19.27 9.61 21.08
N PHE A 628 -20.26 9.07 20.37
CA PHE A 628 -21.17 8.07 20.92
C PHE A 628 -20.59 6.70 20.60
N LEU A 629 -20.39 5.89 21.65
CA LEU A 629 -19.77 4.58 21.57
C LEU A 629 -20.56 3.59 22.42
N ASN A 630 -21.03 2.49 21.83
CA ASN A 630 -21.73 1.46 22.59
C ASN A 630 -20.78 0.71 23.54
N ASN A 631 -21.32 0.21 24.65
CA ASN A 631 -20.56 -0.52 25.66
C ASN A 631 -20.11 -1.92 25.20
N ASP A 632 -20.70 -2.45 24.13
CA ASP A 632 -20.39 -3.73 23.49
C ASP A 632 -19.48 -3.58 22.25
N THR A 633 -18.60 -2.58 22.28
CA THR A 633 -17.58 -2.33 21.26
C THR A 633 -16.16 -2.57 21.77
N ILE A 634 -15.24 -2.84 20.84
CA ILE A 634 -13.79 -2.85 21.06
C ILE A 634 -13.17 -1.97 19.98
N VAL A 635 -12.47 -0.92 20.40
CA VAL A 635 -11.84 0.02 19.47
C VAL A 635 -10.48 -0.49 19.00
N THR A 636 -10.04 -0.04 17.82
CA THR A 636 -8.75 -0.43 17.22
C THR A 636 -7.79 0.75 17.13
N LYS A 637 -6.51 0.50 16.90
CA LYS A 637 -5.47 1.54 16.85
C LYS A 637 -5.74 2.57 15.76
N GLY A 638 -5.78 3.85 16.14
CA GLY A 638 -5.91 4.98 15.21
C GLY A 638 -7.36 5.32 14.87
N TRP A 639 -8.34 4.64 15.45
CA TRP A 639 -9.76 4.84 15.14
C TRP A 639 -10.18 6.29 15.41
N LEU A 640 -9.82 6.81 16.59
CA LEU A 640 -10.23 8.14 17.02
C LEU A 640 -9.55 9.23 16.20
N MET A 641 -8.24 9.09 15.96
CA MET A 641 -7.49 10.01 15.10
C MET A 641 -8.04 10.05 13.67
N ALA A 642 -8.51 8.93 13.12
CA ALA A 642 -9.14 8.92 11.79
C ALA A 642 -10.43 9.76 11.78
N LEU A 643 -11.26 9.68 12.83
CA LEU A 643 -12.46 10.52 12.98
C LEU A 643 -12.10 12.00 13.12
N VAL A 644 -11.17 12.35 14.02
CA VAL A 644 -10.73 13.74 14.26
C VAL A 644 -10.13 14.37 13.01
N ASN A 645 -9.22 13.66 12.32
CA ASN A 645 -8.59 14.15 11.10
C ASN A 645 -9.61 14.38 9.98
N THR A 646 -10.67 13.58 9.92
CA THR A 646 -11.73 13.78 8.92
C THR A 646 -12.39 15.17 9.07
N PHE A 647 -12.65 15.63 10.31
CA PHE A 647 -13.18 16.98 10.53
C PHE A 647 -12.19 18.11 10.21
N ALA A 648 -10.88 17.84 10.23
CA ALA A 648 -9.85 18.82 9.88
C ALA A 648 -9.63 18.92 8.36
N GLU A 649 -9.76 17.80 7.65
CA GLU A 649 -9.46 17.70 6.22
C GLU A 649 -10.69 17.97 5.34
N GLU A 650 -11.90 17.65 5.80
CA GLU A 650 -13.13 17.79 5.01
C GLU A 650 -13.98 19.00 5.44
N PRO A 651 -14.36 19.89 4.51
CA PRO A 651 -15.22 21.02 4.83
C PRO A 651 -16.67 20.58 5.04
N LYS A 652 -17.37 21.30 5.92
CA LYS A 652 -18.80 21.13 6.23
C LYS A 652 -19.18 19.72 6.69
N VAL A 653 -18.31 19.01 7.41
CA VAL A 653 -18.67 17.72 8.02
C VAL A 653 -19.47 17.92 9.31
N GLY A 654 -20.57 17.20 9.44
CA GLY A 654 -21.40 17.18 10.64
C GLY A 654 -21.29 15.89 11.43
N ILE A 655 -21.24 14.73 10.76
CA ILE A 655 -21.07 13.41 11.40
C ILE A 655 -19.96 12.65 10.69
N VAL A 656 -19.14 11.92 11.45
CA VAL A 656 -18.23 10.90 10.93
C VAL A 656 -18.46 9.58 11.68
N GLY A 657 -18.80 8.52 10.95
CA GLY A 657 -18.99 7.17 11.49
C GLY A 657 -17.80 6.26 11.26
N SER A 658 -17.64 5.29 12.16
CA SER A 658 -16.64 4.23 12.06
C SER A 658 -17.13 3.07 11.19
N LYS A 659 -16.17 2.29 10.67
CA LYS A 659 -16.40 0.95 10.14
C LYS A 659 -16.64 -0.04 11.26
N LEU A 660 -17.81 -0.67 11.22
CA LEU A 660 -18.20 -1.67 12.20
C LEU A 660 -17.89 -3.05 11.65
N ILE A 661 -17.21 -3.87 12.46
CA ILE A 661 -16.81 -5.23 12.13
C ILE A 661 -17.38 -6.16 13.21
N TYR A 662 -17.94 -7.29 12.79
CA TYR A 662 -18.36 -8.33 13.72
C TYR A 662 -17.15 -8.99 14.42
N PRO A 663 -17.32 -9.59 15.61
CA PRO A 663 -16.25 -10.30 16.30
C PRO A 663 -15.65 -11.47 15.50
N ASP A 664 -16.38 -12.01 14.53
CA ASP A 664 -15.93 -13.07 13.62
C ASP A 664 -15.12 -12.55 12.41
N GLY A 665 -14.90 -11.23 12.33
CA GLY A 665 -14.13 -10.57 11.28
C GLY A 665 -14.91 -10.22 10.02
N ARG A 666 -16.22 -10.49 9.94
CA ARG A 666 -17.07 -10.04 8.82
C ARG A 666 -17.47 -8.58 8.98
N LEU A 667 -17.69 -7.90 7.86
CA LEU A 667 -18.17 -6.52 7.86
C LEU A 667 -19.59 -6.46 8.45
N GLN A 668 -19.82 -5.51 9.35
CA GLN A 668 -21.15 -5.24 9.90
C GLN A 668 -21.80 -4.04 9.22
N GLU A 669 -21.05 -2.95 9.09
CA GLU A 669 -21.54 -1.70 8.51
C GLU A 669 -20.38 -0.90 7.93
N ALA A 670 -20.50 -0.53 6.65
CA ALA A 670 -19.66 0.45 5.99
C ALA A 670 -20.48 1.73 5.66
N GLY A 671 -21.17 2.25 6.66
CA GLY A 671 -22.22 3.26 6.52
C GLY A 671 -23.60 2.68 6.18
N GLY A 672 -24.64 3.42 6.55
CA GLY A 672 -26.02 3.05 6.35
C GLY A 672 -26.65 3.73 5.14
N ILE A 673 -27.58 3.01 4.50
CA ILE A 673 -28.42 3.48 3.39
C ILE A 673 -29.87 3.52 3.88
N ILE A 674 -30.59 4.59 3.54
CA ILE A 674 -32.03 4.71 3.77
C ILE A 674 -32.76 4.70 2.43
N TRP A 675 -33.62 3.71 2.27
CA TRP A 675 -34.42 3.54 1.06
C TRP A 675 -35.64 4.47 1.05
N ARG A 676 -36.29 4.57 -0.11
CA ARG A 676 -37.53 5.37 -0.29
C ARG A 676 -38.64 5.03 0.70
N ASP A 677 -38.76 3.77 1.11
CA ASP A 677 -39.75 3.33 2.10
C ASP A 677 -39.31 3.53 3.56
N ALA A 678 -38.26 4.33 3.79
CA ALA A 678 -37.61 4.54 5.07
C ALA A 678 -36.89 3.33 5.67
N SER A 679 -36.85 2.17 5.02
CA SER A 679 -36.10 1.03 5.57
C SER A 679 -34.59 1.30 5.51
N GLY A 680 -33.89 0.90 6.58
CA GLY A 680 -32.44 1.04 6.68
C GLY A 680 -31.69 -0.22 6.28
N TRP A 681 -30.54 -0.05 5.64
CA TRP A 681 -29.66 -1.14 5.24
C TRP A 681 -28.19 -0.81 5.52
N ASN A 682 -27.51 -1.73 6.20
CA ASN A 682 -26.09 -1.59 6.49
C ASN A 682 -25.29 -2.07 5.28
N TYR A 683 -24.60 -1.17 4.61
CA TYR A 683 -23.88 -1.48 3.38
C TYR A 683 -22.71 -2.44 3.66
N GLY A 684 -22.62 -3.51 2.87
CA GLY A 684 -21.58 -4.54 2.99
C GLY A 684 -21.78 -5.54 4.13
N LYS A 685 -22.94 -5.57 4.79
CA LYS A 685 -23.21 -6.48 5.89
C LYS A 685 -22.91 -7.95 5.53
N PHE A 686 -22.16 -8.63 6.38
CA PHE A 686 -21.65 -10.00 6.26
C PHE A 686 -20.59 -10.24 5.17
N ASP A 687 -20.14 -9.21 4.47
CA ASP A 687 -19.11 -9.32 3.43
C ASP A 687 -17.68 -9.21 4.01
N ASP A 688 -16.66 -9.34 3.16
CA ASP A 688 -15.26 -9.08 3.52
C ASP A 688 -15.02 -7.58 3.77
N PRO A 689 -14.65 -7.17 5.00
CA PRO A 689 -14.43 -5.76 5.32
C PRO A 689 -13.26 -5.14 4.55
N LYS A 690 -12.35 -5.93 3.98
CA LYS A 690 -11.13 -5.43 3.30
C LYS A 690 -11.33 -5.14 1.81
N LYS A 691 -12.50 -5.44 1.24
CA LYS A 691 -12.83 -5.13 -0.16
C LYS A 691 -12.72 -3.63 -0.50
N PRO A 692 -12.14 -3.24 -1.64
CA PRO A 692 -11.93 -1.83 -2.03
C PRO A 692 -13.17 -0.96 -1.92
N GLU A 693 -14.34 -1.48 -2.29
CA GLU A 693 -15.62 -0.74 -2.26
C GLU A 693 -16.05 -0.30 -0.84
N TYR A 694 -15.48 -0.88 0.21
CA TYR A 694 -15.73 -0.52 1.61
C TYR A 694 -14.57 0.24 2.26
N ASN A 695 -13.50 0.51 1.53
CA ASN A 695 -12.26 1.05 2.07
C ASN A 695 -11.91 2.42 1.50
N TYR A 696 -12.88 3.30 1.30
CA TYR A 696 -12.63 4.73 1.05
C TYR A 696 -13.63 5.62 1.79
N LEU A 697 -13.22 6.84 2.12
CA LEU A 697 -14.08 7.86 2.74
C LEU A 697 -15.22 8.22 1.77
N ARG A 698 -16.46 8.11 2.24
CA ARG A 698 -17.65 8.44 1.44
C ARG A 698 -18.72 9.12 2.26
N GLU A 699 -19.56 9.89 1.57
CA GLU A 699 -20.82 10.35 2.14
C GLU A 699 -21.82 9.19 2.21
N VAL A 700 -22.56 9.12 3.30
CA VAL A 700 -23.54 8.06 3.58
C VAL A 700 -24.82 8.66 4.16
N ASP A 701 -25.92 7.91 4.17
CA ASP A 701 -27.19 8.46 4.67
C ASP A 701 -27.19 8.63 6.18
N TYR A 702 -26.63 7.65 6.89
CA TYR A 702 -26.43 7.68 8.33
C TYR A 702 -25.23 6.80 8.72
N CYS A 703 -24.79 6.95 9.97
CA CYS A 703 -23.87 6.04 10.62
C CYS A 703 -24.49 5.63 11.96
N SER A 704 -24.38 4.35 12.31
CA SER A 704 -24.95 3.85 13.55
C SER A 704 -24.33 4.55 14.78
N ALA A 705 -25.15 4.89 15.78
CA ALA A 705 -24.67 5.44 17.06
C ALA A 705 -23.82 4.47 17.90
N ALA A 706 -23.55 3.27 17.38
CA ALA A 706 -22.58 2.34 17.92
C ALA A 706 -21.16 2.91 17.96
N ALA A 707 -20.76 3.73 16.96
CA ALA A 707 -19.48 4.45 16.94
C ALA A 707 -19.52 5.62 15.94
N LEU A 708 -19.97 6.79 16.37
CA LEU A 708 -19.99 8.01 15.56
C LEU A 708 -19.47 9.23 16.31
N MET A 709 -18.94 10.22 15.57
CA MET A 709 -18.46 11.50 16.08
C MET A 709 -19.24 12.67 15.48
N ILE A 710 -19.58 13.68 16.30
CA ILE A 710 -20.27 14.91 15.91
C ILE A 710 -19.74 16.13 16.69
N PRO A 711 -19.62 17.34 16.09
CA PRO A 711 -19.28 18.55 16.85
C PRO A 711 -20.33 18.84 17.93
N ARG A 712 -19.89 19.08 19.16
CA ARG A 712 -20.79 19.29 20.32
C ARG A 712 -21.79 20.42 20.08
N LEU A 713 -21.33 21.55 19.52
CA LEU A 713 -22.19 22.69 19.21
C LEU A 713 -23.25 22.36 18.15
N LEU A 714 -22.92 21.50 17.18
CA LEU A 714 -23.88 21.06 16.16
C LEU A 714 -24.94 20.14 16.77
N PHE A 715 -24.53 19.16 17.59
CA PHE A 715 -25.45 18.28 18.31
C PHE A 715 -26.43 19.08 19.18
N GLN A 716 -25.93 20.07 19.91
CA GLN A 716 -26.75 20.98 20.72
C GLN A 716 -27.71 21.83 19.87
N LYS A 717 -27.22 22.39 18.75
CA LYS A 717 -28.05 23.17 17.81
C LYS A 717 -29.22 22.35 17.27
N LEU A 718 -29.01 21.07 16.99
CA LEU A 718 -30.00 20.16 16.42
C LEU A 718 -30.94 19.53 17.47
N GLY A 719 -30.76 19.83 18.75
CA GLY A 719 -31.60 19.32 19.84
C GLY A 719 -31.26 17.91 20.33
N GLY A 720 -30.08 17.40 19.97
CA GLY A 720 -29.61 16.06 20.34
C GLY A 720 -30.40 14.91 19.67
N PHE A 721 -30.33 13.72 20.27
CA PHE A 721 -31.14 12.58 19.82
C PHE A 721 -32.61 12.80 20.17
N ASP A 722 -33.49 12.63 19.18
CA ASP A 722 -34.90 12.98 19.31
C ASP A 722 -35.67 11.95 20.13
N THR A 723 -36.26 12.39 21.25
CA THR A 723 -36.97 11.52 22.19
C THR A 723 -38.23 10.88 21.62
N ARG A 724 -38.71 11.31 20.44
CA ARG A 724 -39.81 10.64 19.73
C ARG A 724 -39.48 9.20 19.34
N TYR A 725 -38.19 8.88 19.20
CA TYR A 725 -37.70 7.53 18.88
C TYR A 725 -37.42 6.68 20.12
N ALA A 726 -37.77 7.14 21.33
CA ALA A 726 -37.50 6.40 22.56
C ALA A 726 -38.21 5.03 22.56
N PRO A 727 -37.55 3.96 23.07
CA PRO A 727 -36.26 4.00 23.78
C PRO A 727 -35.00 3.90 22.88
N ALA A 728 -35.12 3.49 21.61
CA ALA A 728 -34.02 3.36 20.63
C ALA A 728 -34.54 3.04 19.20
N TYR A 729 -33.62 3.01 18.23
CA TYR A 729 -33.76 2.87 16.78
C TYR A 729 -34.30 4.11 16.04
N TYR A 730 -33.64 4.49 14.94
CA TYR A 730 -33.85 5.69 14.09
C TYR A 730 -33.43 7.04 14.69
N GLU A 731 -32.94 7.09 15.92
CA GLU A 731 -32.40 8.31 16.52
C GLU A 731 -31.15 8.83 15.80
N ASP A 732 -30.28 7.93 15.36
CA ASP A 732 -29.06 8.21 14.60
C ASP A 732 -29.37 8.57 13.16
N THR A 733 -30.30 7.86 12.53
CA THR A 733 -30.82 8.17 11.20
C THR A 733 -31.47 9.56 11.15
N ASP A 734 -32.34 9.89 12.12
CA ASP A 734 -32.98 11.21 12.22
C ASP A 734 -31.96 12.32 12.45
N LEU A 735 -31.00 12.12 13.35
CA LEU A 735 -29.91 13.07 13.55
C LEU A 735 -29.10 13.29 12.27
N ALA A 736 -28.77 12.22 11.53
CA ALA A 736 -28.05 12.32 10.27
C ALA A 736 -28.83 13.10 9.20
N PHE A 737 -30.15 12.88 9.10
CA PHE A 737 -31.01 13.64 8.19
C PHE A 737 -31.11 15.12 8.60
N LYS A 738 -31.19 15.43 9.90
CA LYS A 738 -31.12 16.81 10.41
C LYS A 738 -29.80 17.49 10.04
N VAL A 739 -28.67 16.80 10.23
CA VAL A 739 -27.33 17.29 9.87
C VAL A 739 -27.25 17.63 8.38
N ARG A 740 -27.76 16.73 7.52
CA ARG A 740 -27.77 16.93 6.07
C ARG A 740 -28.67 18.07 5.63
N LYS A 741 -29.86 18.19 6.23
CA LYS A 741 -30.79 19.30 6.00
C LYS A 741 -30.19 20.66 6.36
N ASP A 742 -29.32 20.70 7.36
CA ASP A 742 -28.58 21.91 7.76
C ASP A 742 -27.34 22.20 6.88
N GLY A 743 -27.13 21.42 5.80
CA GLY A 743 -26.07 21.62 4.80
C GLY A 743 -24.72 21.01 5.16
N TYR A 744 -24.67 20.12 6.16
CA TYR A 744 -23.47 19.39 6.56
C TYR A 744 -23.46 17.97 5.98
N LYS A 745 -22.26 17.41 5.79
CA LYS A 745 -22.06 16.04 5.31
C LYS A 745 -22.10 15.03 6.46
N VAL A 746 -22.54 13.82 6.14
CA VAL A 746 -22.43 12.62 6.99
C VAL A 746 -21.46 11.67 6.31
N LEU A 747 -20.30 11.44 6.92
CA LEU A 747 -19.21 10.70 6.30
C LEU A 747 -18.95 9.37 7.00
N TYR A 748 -18.64 8.34 6.24
CA TYR A 748 -18.10 7.06 6.72
C TYR A 748 -16.59 7.06 6.55
N GLN A 749 -15.83 6.85 7.63
CA GLN A 749 -14.37 6.79 7.61
C GLN A 749 -13.87 5.35 7.80
N PRO A 750 -13.44 4.66 6.72
CA PRO A 750 -13.05 3.25 6.78
C PRO A 750 -11.83 2.97 7.64
N LEU A 751 -10.93 3.94 7.83
CA LEU A 751 -9.75 3.78 8.68
C LEU A 751 -10.08 3.86 10.18
N SER A 752 -11.32 4.26 10.54
CA SER A 752 -11.81 4.14 11.90
C SER A 752 -12.51 2.79 12.07
N GLU A 753 -11.78 1.77 12.52
CA GLU A 753 -12.34 0.42 12.70
C GLU A 753 -12.75 0.17 14.16
N VAL A 754 -13.97 -0.33 14.35
CA VAL A 754 -14.51 -0.71 15.66
C VAL A 754 -15.16 -2.09 15.54
N ILE A 755 -14.79 -3.01 16.44
CA ILE A 755 -15.42 -4.32 16.54
C ILE A 755 -16.67 -4.17 17.42
N HIS A 756 -17.84 -4.62 16.97
CA HIS A 756 -19.10 -4.43 17.68
C HIS A 756 -19.90 -5.73 17.80
N TYR A 757 -20.29 -6.07 19.05
CA TYR A 757 -20.96 -7.31 19.42
C TYR A 757 -22.50 -7.18 19.37
N GLU A 758 -23.03 -6.81 18.19
CA GLU A 758 -24.45 -6.49 17.96
C GLU A 758 -25.44 -7.44 18.67
N GLY A 759 -26.40 -6.87 19.41
CA GLY A 759 -27.50 -7.63 20.02
C GLY A 759 -27.16 -8.33 21.34
N ALA A 760 -25.92 -8.25 21.82
CA ALA A 760 -25.52 -8.78 23.13
C ALA A 760 -26.19 -8.04 24.32
N THR A 761 -26.54 -6.77 24.13
CA THR A 761 -27.10 -5.87 25.14
C THR A 761 -28.58 -5.54 24.90
N GLY A 762 -29.07 -5.62 23.65
CA GLY A 762 -30.43 -5.23 23.22
C GLY A 762 -31.43 -6.37 22.97
N GLY A 763 -31.01 -7.64 23.01
CA GLY A 763 -31.86 -8.81 22.75
C GLY A 763 -32.10 -9.11 21.26
N THR A 764 -32.17 -10.40 20.89
CA THR A 764 -32.21 -10.87 19.50
C THR A 764 -33.61 -11.27 19.00
N ASP A 765 -34.64 -11.24 19.85
CA ASP A 765 -35.98 -11.73 19.51
C ASP A 765 -36.86 -10.64 18.88
N ALA A 766 -37.33 -10.86 17.65
CA ALA A 766 -38.22 -9.95 16.94
C ALA A 766 -39.66 -9.96 17.48
N SER A 767 -40.00 -10.92 18.35
CA SER A 767 -41.34 -11.05 18.95
C SER A 767 -41.44 -10.49 20.38
N ALA A 768 -40.30 -10.17 21.02
CA ALA A 768 -40.23 -9.49 22.33
C ALA A 768 -38.92 -8.69 22.48
N GLY A 769 -39.02 -7.39 22.79
CA GLY A 769 -37.86 -6.51 23.08
C GLY A 769 -37.80 -5.23 22.25
N THR A 770 -36.69 -4.50 22.37
CA THR A 770 -36.45 -3.16 21.78
C THR A 770 -36.62 -3.15 20.24
N LYS A 771 -36.39 -4.27 19.54
CA LYS A 771 -36.56 -4.39 18.08
C LYS A 771 -37.99 -4.18 17.58
N LYS A 772 -39.02 -4.34 18.42
CA LYS A 772 -40.41 -3.98 18.06
C LYS A 772 -40.55 -2.48 17.76
N HIS A 773 -39.73 -1.64 18.39
CA HIS A 773 -39.73 -0.20 18.15
C HIS A 773 -39.13 0.15 16.79
N GLN A 774 -38.34 -0.71 16.16
CA GLN A 774 -37.73 -0.42 14.85
C GLN A 774 -38.79 -0.16 13.77
N GLU A 775 -39.87 -0.94 13.72
CA GLU A 775 -40.93 -0.75 12.72
C GLU A 775 -41.82 0.46 13.04
N VAL A 776 -42.13 0.67 14.33
CA VAL A 776 -42.91 1.85 14.77
C VAL A 776 -42.14 3.15 14.49
N ASN A 777 -40.85 3.15 14.80
CA ASN A 777 -39.97 4.28 14.60
C ASN A 777 -39.65 4.50 13.11
N ARG A 778 -39.60 3.44 12.30
CA ARG A 778 -39.52 3.55 10.84
C ARG A 778 -40.70 4.35 10.28
N LEU A 779 -41.93 4.02 10.69
CA LEU A 779 -43.12 4.76 10.25
C LEU A 779 -43.08 6.22 10.71
N THR A 780 -42.69 6.46 11.97
CA THR A 780 -42.52 7.82 12.51
C THR A 780 -41.46 8.61 11.74
N PHE A 781 -40.36 7.98 11.35
CA PHE A 781 -39.32 8.57 10.51
C PHE A 781 -39.83 8.83 9.09
N ALA A 782 -40.56 7.89 8.50
CA ALA A 782 -41.16 8.04 7.17
C ALA A 782 -42.10 9.25 7.10
N GLU A 783 -42.94 9.44 8.12
CA GLU A 783 -43.83 10.60 8.22
C GLU A 783 -43.06 11.92 8.37
N ASN A 784 -41.99 11.94 9.18
CA ASN A 784 -41.19 13.15 9.41
C ASN A 784 -40.38 13.60 8.19
N TRP A 785 -39.94 12.65 7.36
CA TRP A 785 -38.98 12.86 6.27
C TRP A 785 -39.56 12.51 4.90
N GLU A 786 -40.90 12.51 4.76
CA GLU A 786 -41.62 12.09 3.54
C GLU A 786 -41.07 12.75 2.27
N ARG A 787 -40.76 14.06 2.33
CA ARG A 787 -40.23 14.82 1.18
C ARG A 787 -38.82 14.37 0.80
N GLU A 788 -37.93 14.27 1.78
CA GLU A 788 -36.55 13.86 1.61
C GLU A 788 -36.42 12.37 1.21
N LEU A 789 -37.40 11.54 1.57
CA LEU A 789 -37.50 10.13 1.21
C LEU A 789 -38.02 9.93 -0.22
N ALA A 790 -38.88 10.81 -0.73
CA ALA A 790 -39.40 10.72 -2.10
C ALA A 790 -38.28 10.76 -3.16
N GLU A 791 -37.17 11.44 -2.87
CA GLU A 791 -36.00 11.57 -3.73
C GLU A 791 -35.02 10.37 -3.61
N ARG A 792 -35.28 9.41 -2.71
CA ARG A 792 -34.40 8.26 -2.47
C ARG A 792 -34.56 7.16 -3.53
N PRO A 793 -33.52 6.33 -3.72
CA PRO A 793 -33.60 5.15 -4.58
C PRO A 793 -34.61 4.13 -4.03
N ASP A 794 -35.14 3.32 -4.94
CA ASP A 794 -35.98 2.18 -4.59
C ASP A 794 -35.15 1.11 -3.85
N ASN A 795 -35.82 0.32 -3.01
CA ASN A 795 -35.16 -0.65 -2.16
C ASN A 795 -34.30 -1.63 -2.96
N GLY A 796 -33.01 -1.71 -2.62
CA GLY A 796 -32.05 -2.63 -3.24
C GLY A 796 -31.42 -2.12 -4.53
N ASP A 797 -31.78 -0.92 -5.01
CA ASP A 797 -31.07 -0.27 -6.11
C ASP A 797 -29.76 0.35 -5.62
N LEU A 798 -28.64 -0.24 -6.01
CA LEU A 798 -27.29 0.23 -5.66
C LEU A 798 -26.64 1.08 -6.74
N THR A 799 -27.32 1.32 -7.86
CA THR A 799 -26.72 2.04 -9.00
C THR A 799 -26.27 3.44 -8.63
N PHE A 800 -26.97 4.11 -7.71
CA PHE A 800 -26.63 5.44 -7.22
C PHE A 800 -25.25 5.51 -6.54
N LEU A 801 -24.72 4.40 -5.99
CA LEU A 801 -23.38 4.36 -5.38
C LEU A 801 -22.27 4.54 -6.42
N HIS A 802 -22.56 4.17 -7.66
CA HIS A 802 -21.64 4.25 -8.81
C HIS A 802 -21.86 5.52 -9.65
N GLN A 803 -22.89 6.31 -9.35
CA GLN A 803 -23.18 7.54 -10.09
C GLN A 803 -22.46 8.73 -9.45
N PRO A 804 -21.77 9.57 -10.23
CA PRO A 804 -21.22 10.81 -9.71
C PRO A 804 -22.36 11.82 -9.47
N PRO A 805 -22.16 12.82 -8.61
CA PRO A 805 -23.10 13.93 -8.50
C PRO A 805 -23.32 14.63 -9.86
N THR A 806 -24.43 15.36 -10.01
CA THR A 806 -24.70 16.15 -11.23
C THR A 806 -23.53 17.07 -11.56
N ASP A 807 -23.17 17.14 -12.85
CA ASP A 807 -22.01 17.88 -13.37
C ASP A 807 -20.63 17.39 -12.86
N ARG A 808 -20.57 16.19 -12.29
CA ARG A 808 -19.33 15.50 -11.90
C ARG A 808 -19.12 14.26 -12.76
N LYS A 809 -17.93 13.69 -12.64
CA LYS A 809 -17.43 12.61 -13.50
C LYS A 809 -16.93 11.44 -12.66
N ASN A 810 -17.04 10.25 -13.21
CA ASN A 810 -16.33 9.06 -12.76
C ASN A 810 -14.98 9.00 -13.48
N ILE A 811 -13.90 9.15 -12.73
CA ILE A 811 -12.54 9.23 -13.24
C ILE A 811 -11.75 8.00 -12.79
N LEU A 812 -11.25 7.23 -13.75
CA LEU A 812 -10.29 6.16 -13.50
C LEU A 812 -8.88 6.68 -13.71
N VAL A 813 -7.99 6.44 -12.76
CA VAL A 813 -6.56 6.76 -12.86
C VAL A 813 -5.74 5.49 -12.77
N ILE A 814 -4.86 5.27 -13.75
CA ILE A 814 -3.90 4.16 -13.77
C ILE A 814 -2.49 4.74 -13.83
N ASP A 815 -1.66 4.37 -12.85
CA ASP A 815 -0.25 4.71 -12.76
C ASP A 815 0.56 3.47 -12.33
N HIS A 816 1.87 3.49 -12.46
CA HIS A 816 2.76 2.35 -12.19
C HIS A 816 2.65 1.73 -10.79
N TYR A 817 2.54 2.56 -9.74
CA TYR A 817 2.30 2.15 -8.35
C TYR A 817 1.49 3.22 -7.59
N VAL A 818 1.05 2.92 -6.36
CA VAL A 818 0.37 3.89 -5.48
C VAL A 818 1.30 5.09 -5.20
N PRO A 819 0.90 6.33 -5.51
CA PRO A 819 1.76 7.50 -5.42
C PRO A 819 2.40 7.68 -4.03
N MET A 820 3.72 7.46 -3.96
CA MET A 820 4.51 7.68 -2.75
C MET A 820 4.97 9.13 -2.70
N TRP A 821 4.08 10.00 -2.18
CA TRP A 821 4.20 11.46 -2.22
C TRP A 821 5.48 12.02 -1.55
N ASP A 822 6.17 11.24 -0.72
CA ASP A 822 7.43 11.62 -0.04
C ASP A 822 8.71 11.11 -0.74
N ARG A 823 8.59 10.47 -1.92
CA ARG A 823 9.73 9.83 -2.61
C ARG A 823 10.20 10.53 -3.86
N ASP A 824 9.29 11.00 -4.69
CA ASP A 824 9.62 11.66 -5.96
C ASP A 824 8.56 12.68 -6.38
N SER A 825 8.96 13.59 -7.28
CA SER A 825 8.12 14.69 -7.74
C SER A 825 6.89 14.23 -8.55
N GLY A 826 7.04 13.15 -9.33
CA GLY A 826 5.94 12.62 -10.15
C GLY A 826 4.85 12.00 -9.27
N SER A 827 5.26 11.26 -8.25
CA SER A 827 4.35 10.71 -7.22
C SER A 827 3.67 11.79 -6.40
N LEU A 828 4.39 12.85 -5.99
CA LEU A 828 3.78 13.99 -5.29
C LEU A 828 2.73 14.69 -6.18
N ARG A 829 3.06 14.94 -7.45
CA ARG A 829 2.12 15.54 -8.41
C ARG A 829 0.86 14.68 -8.59
N MET A 830 1.02 13.37 -8.82
CA MET A 830 -0.11 12.45 -8.99
C MET A 830 -0.99 12.41 -7.73
N PHE A 831 -0.39 12.36 -6.54
CA PHE A 831 -1.11 12.44 -5.27
C PHE A 831 -1.96 13.72 -5.16
N GLN A 832 -1.40 14.89 -5.53
CA GLN A 832 -2.12 16.15 -5.50
C GLN A 832 -3.22 16.21 -6.57
N ILE A 833 -3.00 15.66 -7.77
CA ILE A 833 -4.04 15.54 -8.80
C ILE A 833 -5.21 14.72 -8.26
N LEU A 834 -4.97 13.51 -7.74
CA LEU A 834 -6.03 12.65 -7.19
C LEU A 834 -6.83 13.35 -6.08
N LYS A 835 -6.13 14.03 -5.17
CA LYS A 835 -6.74 14.82 -4.09
C LYS A 835 -7.62 15.95 -4.66
N LEU A 836 -7.12 16.69 -5.64
CA LEU A 836 -7.85 17.82 -6.24
C LEU A 836 -9.07 17.37 -7.05
N LEU A 837 -8.95 16.29 -7.82
CA LEU A 837 -10.08 15.68 -8.53
C LEU A 837 -11.21 15.33 -7.56
N ARG A 838 -10.86 14.75 -6.41
CA ARG A 838 -11.84 14.44 -5.36
C ARG A 838 -12.44 15.68 -4.70
N GLN A 839 -11.64 16.70 -4.42
CA GLN A 839 -12.10 17.98 -3.86
C GLN A 839 -13.00 18.78 -4.81
N LEU A 840 -12.80 18.64 -6.12
CA LEU A 840 -13.68 19.18 -7.15
C LEU A 840 -15.02 18.42 -7.24
N GLY A 841 -15.19 17.33 -6.48
CA GLY A 841 -16.44 16.58 -6.38
C GLY A 841 -16.54 15.39 -7.34
N HIS A 842 -15.49 15.09 -8.11
CA HIS A 842 -15.46 13.89 -8.95
C HIS A 842 -15.31 12.63 -8.11
N ARG A 843 -15.83 11.51 -8.62
CA ARG A 843 -15.56 10.18 -8.07
C ARG A 843 -14.26 9.68 -8.70
N VAL A 844 -13.32 9.27 -7.88
CA VAL A 844 -11.97 8.90 -8.32
C VAL A 844 -11.67 7.47 -7.91
N THR A 845 -11.39 6.63 -8.91
CA THR A 845 -10.90 5.27 -8.71
C THR A 845 -9.45 5.21 -9.18
N PHE A 846 -8.56 4.66 -8.36
CA PHE A 846 -7.14 4.52 -8.64
C PHE A 846 -6.75 3.05 -8.71
N ILE A 847 -5.99 2.67 -9.74
CA ILE A 847 -5.45 1.32 -9.90
C ILE A 847 -3.95 1.40 -10.18
N PRO A 848 -3.08 0.93 -9.27
CA PRO A 848 -1.67 0.80 -9.56
C PRO A 848 -1.43 -0.38 -10.53
N ASP A 849 -0.60 -0.21 -11.56
CA ASP A 849 -0.31 -1.25 -12.54
C ASP A 849 0.25 -2.54 -11.91
N ASN A 850 1.08 -2.37 -10.88
CA ASN A 850 1.65 -3.48 -10.12
C ASN A 850 0.65 -4.15 -9.15
N LEU A 851 -0.57 -3.62 -9.02
CA LEU A 851 -1.63 -4.08 -8.13
C LEU A 851 -1.21 -4.18 -6.65
N ALA A 852 -0.16 -3.47 -6.25
CA ALA A 852 0.36 -3.53 -4.90
C ALA A 852 -0.42 -2.59 -3.96
N ASP A 853 -0.79 -3.10 -2.80
CA ASP A 853 -1.18 -2.28 -1.65
C ASP A 853 0.08 -1.89 -0.89
N ILE A 854 0.38 -0.58 -0.81
CA ILE A 854 1.59 -0.07 -0.17
C ILE A 854 1.19 0.89 0.96
N PRO A 855 1.07 0.40 2.21
CA PRO A 855 0.89 1.27 3.37
C PRO A 855 2.11 2.18 3.63
N PRO A 856 1.92 3.42 4.11
CA PRO A 856 0.63 4.06 4.42
C PRO A 856 -0.07 4.69 3.20
N TYR A 857 0.55 4.69 2.02
CA TYR A 857 0.12 5.49 0.87
C TYR A 857 -1.25 5.10 0.33
N THR A 858 -1.60 3.80 0.30
CA THR A 858 -2.96 3.37 -0.06
C THR A 858 -3.99 3.96 0.90
N GLY A 859 -3.74 3.81 2.21
CA GLY A 859 -4.59 4.36 3.26
C GLY A 859 -4.71 5.88 3.16
N ASP A 860 -3.64 6.58 2.76
CA ASP A 860 -3.65 8.03 2.54
C ASP A 860 -4.64 8.48 1.45
N LEU A 861 -4.72 7.74 0.35
CA LEU A 861 -5.71 7.97 -0.70
C LEU A 861 -7.12 7.64 -0.20
N GLN A 862 -7.28 6.48 0.43
CA GLN A 862 -8.56 5.96 0.92
C GLN A 862 -9.23 6.90 1.94
N LYS A 863 -8.47 7.44 2.91
CA LYS A 863 -9.03 8.41 3.88
C LYS A 863 -9.49 9.72 3.25
N ARG A 864 -9.03 10.05 2.04
CA ARG A 864 -9.46 11.21 1.24
C ARG A 864 -10.61 10.88 0.28
N GLY A 865 -11.09 9.64 0.29
CA GLY A 865 -12.25 9.22 -0.49
C GLY A 865 -11.91 8.85 -1.93
N ILE A 866 -10.67 8.44 -2.18
CA ILE A 866 -10.24 7.82 -3.42
C ILE A 866 -10.33 6.31 -3.25
N GLU A 867 -11.06 5.65 -4.15
CA GLU A 867 -11.20 4.20 -4.15
C GLU A 867 -9.97 3.56 -4.80
N VAL A 868 -9.33 2.60 -4.11
CA VAL A 868 -8.07 1.99 -4.59
C VAL A 868 -8.25 0.49 -4.75
N TYR A 869 -8.12 -0.01 -5.98
CA TYR A 869 -8.14 -1.46 -6.25
C TYR A 869 -6.73 -2.04 -6.30
N HIS A 870 -6.57 -3.21 -5.71
CA HIS A 870 -5.28 -3.91 -5.62
C HIS A 870 -5.50 -5.43 -5.49
N HIS A 871 -4.41 -6.20 -5.53
CA HIS A 871 -4.45 -7.64 -5.26
C HIS A 871 -4.82 -7.92 -3.79
N PRO A 872 -5.60 -8.97 -3.45
CA PRO A 872 -6.14 -10.02 -4.32
C PRO A 872 -7.49 -9.72 -4.97
N TYR A 873 -8.07 -8.55 -4.72
CA TYR A 873 -9.42 -8.19 -5.18
C TYR A 873 -9.50 -8.07 -6.69
N ILE A 874 -8.43 -7.59 -7.31
CA ILE A 874 -8.22 -7.69 -8.75
C ILE A 874 -6.91 -8.41 -9.04
N LYS A 875 -6.92 -9.29 -10.05
CA LYS A 875 -5.72 -10.04 -10.48
C LYS A 875 -5.02 -9.40 -11.67
N ARG A 876 -5.78 -8.70 -12.52
CA ARG A 876 -5.32 -8.01 -13.72
C ARG A 876 -6.17 -6.76 -13.92
N VAL A 877 -5.53 -5.66 -14.30
CA VAL A 877 -6.21 -4.40 -14.62
C VAL A 877 -7.25 -4.62 -15.73
N ARG A 878 -6.89 -5.34 -16.79
CA ARG A 878 -7.81 -5.65 -17.91
C ARG A 878 -9.12 -6.30 -17.49
N ASP A 879 -9.09 -7.22 -16.53
CA ASP A 879 -10.30 -7.92 -16.07
C ASP A 879 -11.25 -6.93 -15.37
N TYR A 880 -10.69 -5.97 -14.64
CA TYR A 880 -11.46 -4.88 -14.04
C TYR A 880 -12.05 -3.95 -15.12
N LEU A 881 -11.25 -3.55 -16.13
CA LEU A 881 -11.73 -2.71 -17.24
C LEU A 881 -12.88 -3.40 -17.99
N ALA A 882 -12.79 -4.71 -18.21
CA ALA A 882 -13.85 -5.47 -18.87
C ALA A 882 -15.16 -5.54 -18.07
N ALA A 883 -15.08 -5.52 -16.73
CA ALA A 883 -16.25 -5.60 -15.85
C ALA A 883 -16.89 -4.23 -15.56
N HIS A 884 -16.07 -3.18 -15.39
CA HIS A 884 -16.50 -1.87 -14.90
C HIS A 884 -16.33 -0.74 -15.93
N GLY A 885 -15.90 -1.08 -17.15
CA GLY A 885 -15.47 -0.10 -18.14
C GLY A 885 -16.54 0.92 -18.56
N SER A 886 -17.82 0.55 -18.50
CA SER A 886 -18.95 1.44 -18.80
C SER A 886 -19.23 2.50 -17.73
N GLU A 887 -18.63 2.38 -16.54
CA GLU A 887 -18.91 3.27 -15.40
C GLU A 887 -18.15 4.60 -15.48
N PHE A 888 -17.09 4.70 -16.29
CA PHE A 888 -16.18 5.84 -16.27
C PHE A 888 -16.36 6.76 -17.48
N ASP A 889 -16.30 8.06 -17.20
CA ASP A 889 -16.35 9.14 -18.19
C ASP A 889 -14.94 9.51 -18.68
N VAL A 890 -13.95 9.44 -17.80
CA VAL A 890 -12.56 9.86 -18.07
C VAL A 890 -11.59 8.80 -17.55
N VAL A 891 -10.56 8.50 -18.34
CA VAL A 891 -9.45 7.63 -17.94
C VAL A 891 -8.14 8.39 -18.07
N LEU A 892 -7.43 8.56 -16.96
CA LEU A 892 -6.09 9.13 -16.94
C LEU A 892 -5.05 8.01 -16.87
N LEU A 893 -4.24 7.90 -17.92
CA LEU A 893 -3.12 6.99 -18.02
C LEU A 893 -1.82 7.77 -17.83
N SER A 894 -1.11 7.51 -16.74
CA SER A 894 0.13 8.22 -16.42
C SER A 894 1.37 7.43 -16.83
N ARG A 895 2.38 8.15 -17.34
CA ARG A 895 3.71 7.68 -17.77
C ARG A 895 3.70 6.76 -18.99
N CYS A 896 4.65 7.00 -19.90
CA CYS A 896 4.73 6.33 -21.21
C CYS A 896 4.61 4.79 -21.15
N ASP A 897 5.46 4.13 -20.35
CA ASP A 897 5.53 2.66 -20.35
C ASP A 897 4.22 1.99 -19.91
N PHE A 898 3.51 2.63 -18.97
CA PHE A 898 2.29 2.10 -18.36
C PHE A 898 1.05 2.49 -19.17
N ALA A 899 0.99 3.73 -19.66
CA ALA A 899 -0.04 4.15 -20.58
C ALA A 899 -0.08 3.25 -21.83
N ARG A 900 1.09 2.92 -22.38
CA ARG A 900 1.18 2.04 -23.57
C ARG A 900 0.64 0.64 -23.33
N LYS A 901 0.83 0.11 -22.12
CA LYS A 901 0.32 -1.21 -21.73
C LYS A 901 -1.21 -1.26 -21.73
N HIS A 902 -1.87 -0.16 -21.32
CA HIS A 902 -3.30 -0.16 -21.02
C HIS A 902 -4.18 0.55 -22.05
N ILE A 903 -3.65 1.47 -22.85
CA ILE A 903 -4.45 2.33 -23.75
C ILE A 903 -5.34 1.53 -24.71
N PHE A 904 -4.86 0.38 -25.19
CA PHE A 904 -5.65 -0.51 -26.05
C PHE A 904 -6.82 -1.14 -25.29
N ASP A 905 -6.56 -1.68 -24.09
CA ASP A 905 -7.59 -2.32 -23.27
C ASP A 905 -8.64 -1.29 -22.80
N VAL A 906 -8.22 -0.07 -22.46
CA VAL A 906 -9.13 1.04 -22.14
C VAL A 906 -10.00 1.36 -23.34
N ARG A 907 -9.43 1.58 -24.53
CA ARG A 907 -10.24 1.92 -25.71
C ARG A 907 -11.19 0.78 -26.13
N LEU A 908 -10.79 -0.48 -25.88
CA LEU A 908 -11.61 -1.65 -26.15
C LEU A 908 -12.80 -1.79 -25.20
N HIS A 909 -12.58 -1.61 -23.90
CA HIS A 909 -13.58 -1.87 -22.86
C HIS A 909 -14.34 -0.62 -22.39
N MET A 910 -13.87 0.57 -22.77
CA MET A 910 -14.36 1.88 -22.33
C MET A 910 -14.47 2.87 -23.51
N PRO A 911 -15.10 2.48 -24.63
CA PRO A 911 -15.09 3.30 -25.86
C PRO A 911 -15.74 4.68 -25.69
N GLN A 912 -16.61 4.84 -24.69
CA GLN A 912 -17.27 6.12 -24.36
C GLN A 912 -16.36 7.10 -23.59
N SER A 913 -15.30 6.59 -22.96
CA SER A 913 -14.46 7.39 -22.06
C SER A 913 -13.50 8.30 -22.84
N ARG A 914 -13.24 9.50 -22.29
CA ARG A 914 -12.15 10.36 -22.75
C ARG A 914 -10.84 9.87 -22.14
N ILE A 915 -9.88 9.50 -22.98
CA ILE A 915 -8.55 9.03 -22.55
C ILE A 915 -7.60 10.21 -22.50
N ILE A 916 -7.04 10.45 -21.32
CA ILE A 916 -6.00 11.45 -21.05
C ILE A 916 -4.68 10.72 -20.85
N PHE A 917 -3.67 11.06 -21.65
CA PHE A 917 -2.30 10.61 -21.45
C PHE A 917 -1.50 11.66 -20.66
N ASP A 918 -1.12 11.35 -19.43
CA ASP A 918 -0.28 12.21 -18.60
C ASP A 918 1.20 11.80 -18.72
N THR A 919 2.02 12.65 -19.34
CA THR A 919 3.41 12.31 -19.64
C THR A 919 4.27 12.26 -18.38
N VAL A 920 3.98 13.10 -17.38
CA VAL A 920 4.82 13.44 -16.22
C VAL A 920 6.13 14.14 -16.62
N ASP A 921 6.86 13.57 -17.57
CA ASP A 921 7.94 14.18 -18.33
C ASP A 921 8.08 13.50 -19.71
N LEU A 922 8.62 14.22 -20.70
CA LEU A 922 8.94 13.60 -21.99
C LEU A 922 10.22 12.77 -21.87
N ASN A 923 10.07 11.44 -21.83
CA ASN A 923 11.20 10.54 -21.65
C ASN A 923 12.14 10.60 -22.85
N PHE A 924 11.62 10.72 -24.08
CA PHE A 924 12.47 10.80 -25.27
C PHE A 924 13.36 12.05 -25.25
N LEU A 925 12.81 13.20 -24.82
CA LEU A 925 13.56 14.45 -24.74
C LEU A 925 14.69 14.33 -23.71
N ARG A 926 14.40 13.73 -22.55
CA ARG A 926 15.40 13.46 -21.51
C ARG A 926 16.49 12.52 -22.01
N GLU A 927 16.12 11.41 -22.63
CA GLU A 927 17.04 10.38 -23.10
C GLU A 927 17.89 10.85 -24.29
N HIS A 928 17.35 11.67 -25.20
CA HIS A 928 18.14 12.30 -26.27
C HIS A 928 19.21 13.23 -25.71
N ARG A 929 18.85 14.09 -24.74
CA ARG A 929 19.81 14.99 -24.07
C ARG A 929 20.90 14.22 -23.31
N GLU A 930 20.54 13.10 -22.66
CA GLU A 930 21.52 12.21 -22.03
C GLU A 930 22.46 11.58 -23.06
N ALA A 931 21.93 11.11 -24.20
CA ALA A 931 22.72 10.54 -25.28
C ALA A 931 23.68 11.56 -25.90
N GLU A 932 23.24 12.82 -26.05
CA GLU A 932 24.08 13.93 -26.54
C GLU A 932 25.22 14.24 -25.56
N LEU A 933 24.93 14.26 -24.25
CA LEU A 933 25.92 14.55 -23.21
C LEU A 933 26.95 13.41 -23.06
N THR A 934 26.49 12.16 -23.07
CA THR A 934 27.33 10.98 -22.82
C THR A 934 28.02 10.45 -24.08
N GLY A 935 27.48 10.78 -25.26
CA GLY A 935 27.89 10.20 -26.54
C GLY A 935 27.53 8.71 -26.69
N ASP A 936 26.69 8.16 -25.81
CA ASP A 936 26.36 6.74 -25.79
C ASP A 936 25.34 6.35 -26.88
N THR A 937 25.74 5.42 -27.75
CA THR A 937 24.92 4.97 -28.88
C THR A 937 23.71 4.14 -28.44
N GLU A 938 23.81 3.44 -27.30
CA GLU A 938 22.70 2.65 -26.78
C GLU A 938 21.62 3.53 -26.15
N THR A 939 22.01 4.56 -25.39
CA THR A 939 21.10 5.60 -24.90
C THR A 939 20.38 6.30 -26.04
N ARG A 940 21.10 6.61 -27.14
CA ARG A 940 20.48 7.19 -28.34
C ARG A 940 19.43 6.27 -28.98
N ARG A 941 19.69 4.95 -29.03
CA ARG A 941 18.74 3.96 -29.55
C ARG A 941 17.47 3.90 -28.69
N LYS A 942 17.63 3.91 -27.36
CA LYS A 942 16.52 3.92 -26.40
C LYS A 942 15.66 5.18 -26.53
N ALA A 943 16.30 6.35 -26.67
CA ALA A 943 15.62 7.61 -26.88
C ALA A 943 14.69 7.58 -28.12
N LEU A 944 15.19 7.07 -29.26
CA LEU A 944 14.40 6.90 -30.48
C LEU A 944 13.25 5.88 -30.35
N GLU A 945 13.43 4.84 -29.53
CA GLU A 945 12.35 3.89 -29.22
C GLU A 945 11.25 4.54 -28.38
N LYS A 946 11.66 5.29 -27.35
CA LYS A 946 10.75 5.98 -26.45
C LYS A 946 9.97 7.08 -27.17
N GLU A 947 10.62 7.81 -28.08
CA GLU A 947 9.99 8.82 -28.94
C GLU A 947 8.82 8.22 -29.73
N ARG A 948 9.06 7.07 -30.40
CA ARG A 948 8.01 6.36 -31.12
C ARG A 948 6.83 5.96 -30.21
N TRP A 949 7.11 5.56 -28.97
CA TRP A 949 6.07 5.14 -28.04
C TRP A 949 5.26 6.32 -27.51
N GLU A 950 5.91 7.43 -27.16
CA GLU A 950 5.20 8.65 -26.72
C GLU A 950 4.36 9.23 -27.86
N HIS A 951 4.85 9.22 -29.10
CA HIS A 951 4.09 9.66 -30.27
C HIS A 951 2.87 8.76 -30.54
N GLU A 952 3.04 7.43 -30.45
CA GLU A 952 1.93 6.47 -30.58
C GLU A 952 0.84 6.71 -29.50
N LEU A 953 1.24 7.12 -28.29
CA LEU A 953 0.30 7.42 -27.21
C LEU A 953 -0.45 8.73 -27.44
N ILE A 954 0.26 9.78 -27.86
CA ILE A 954 -0.33 11.09 -28.19
C ILE A 954 -1.38 10.92 -29.30
N GLU A 955 -1.08 10.13 -30.32
CA GLU A 955 -2.02 9.84 -31.43
C GLU A 955 -3.29 9.11 -30.96
N LYS A 956 -3.19 8.25 -29.95
CA LYS A 956 -4.30 7.39 -29.46
C LYS A 956 -5.11 8.02 -28.32
N ALA A 957 -4.55 8.99 -27.63
CA ALA A 957 -5.22 9.71 -26.55
C ALA A 957 -6.13 10.81 -27.11
N ASP A 958 -7.21 11.11 -26.39
CA ASP A 958 -8.08 12.25 -26.74
C ASP A 958 -7.47 13.57 -26.27
N GLU A 959 -6.60 13.51 -25.26
CA GLU A 959 -5.86 14.65 -24.72
C GLU A 959 -4.53 14.19 -24.09
N THR A 960 -3.49 15.02 -24.21
CA THR A 960 -2.19 14.79 -23.57
C THR A 960 -1.92 15.88 -22.54
N TRP A 961 -1.56 15.50 -21.32
CA TRP A 961 -1.10 16.40 -20.27
C TRP A 961 0.42 16.39 -20.19
N VAL A 962 1.00 17.58 -20.30
CA VAL A 962 2.44 17.83 -20.13
C VAL A 962 2.67 18.74 -18.92
N VAL A 963 3.91 18.80 -18.41
CA VAL A 963 4.21 19.53 -17.17
C VAL A 963 4.73 20.94 -17.40
N SER A 964 5.14 21.30 -18.62
CA SER A 964 5.63 22.63 -18.97
C SER A 964 5.07 23.17 -20.29
N SER A 965 5.06 24.49 -20.41
CA SER A 965 4.73 25.20 -21.66
C SER A 965 5.74 24.91 -22.78
N VAL A 966 7.00 24.64 -22.43
CA VAL A 966 8.05 24.24 -23.38
C VAL A 966 7.71 22.90 -24.04
N GLU A 967 7.32 21.90 -23.24
CA GLU A 967 6.88 20.59 -23.76
C GLU A 967 5.59 20.73 -24.58
N GLN A 968 4.66 21.57 -24.13
CA GLN A 968 3.42 21.85 -24.87
C GLN A 968 3.75 22.41 -26.27
N GLN A 969 4.59 23.43 -26.36
CA GLN A 969 4.98 24.03 -27.64
C GLN A 969 5.74 23.06 -28.54
N LEU A 970 6.63 22.24 -27.96
CA LEU A 970 7.36 21.20 -28.69
C LEU A 970 6.40 20.21 -29.35
N LEU A 971 5.48 19.64 -28.56
CA LEU A 971 4.53 18.67 -29.06
C LEU A 971 3.48 19.30 -29.99
N GLN A 972 3.01 20.51 -29.72
CA GLN A 972 2.01 21.20 -30.57
C GLN A 972 2.56 21.51 -31.95
N LYS A 973 3.88 21.74 -32.07
CA LYS A 973 4.54 21.93 -33.37
C LYS A 973 4.50 20.66 -34.22
N GLU A 974 4.63 19.49 -33.58
CA GLU A 974 4.62 18.20 -34.25
C GLU A 974 3.20 17.65 -34.46
N TRP A 975 2.29 17.97 -33.54
CA TRP A 975 0.89 17.55 -33.54
C TRP A 975 -0.06 18.75 -33.42
N PRO A 976 -0.21 19.57 -34.48
CA PRO A 976 -0.98 20.83 -34.42
C PRO A 976 -2.44 20.64 -34.04
N ASP A 977 -3.03 19.49 -34.39
CA ASP A 977 -4.44 19.19 -34.16
C ASP A 977 -4.70 18.41 -32.85
N ALA A 978 -3.65 17.98 -32.14
CA ALA A 978 -3.79 17.24 -30.89
C ALA A 978 -4.09 18.20 -29.72
N SER A 979 -4.96 17.79 -28.80
CA SER A 979 -5.19 18.54 -27.55
C SER A 979 -4.03 18.28 -26.58
N ILE A 980 -3.15 19.27 -26.42
CA ILE A 980 -2.00 19.19 -25.51
C ILE A 980 -2.16 20.28 -24.44
N GLN A 981 -2.27 19.87 -23.18
CA GLN A 981 -2.61 20.75 -22.06
C GLN A 981 -1.52 20.72 -20.98
N VAL A 982 -1.22 21.88 -20.40
CA VAL A 982 -0.29 21.96 -19.27
C VAL A 982 -1.03 21.67 -17.96
N VAL A 983 -0.51 20.69 -17.21
CA VAL A 983 -0.80 20.43 -15.79
C VAL A 983 0.54 20.27 -15.10
N SER A 984 1.06 21.35 -14.51
CA SER A 984 2.42 21.37 -13.97
C SER A 984 2.54 20.65 -12.61
N ASN A 985 3.73 20.74 -12.00
CA ASN A 985 3.96 20.27 -10.64
C ASN A 985 3.10 21.06 -9.65
N ILE A 986 2.63 20.36 -8.61
CA ILE A 986 1.74 20.92 -7.60
C ILE A 986 2.45 20.80 -6.25
N VAL A 987 2.71 21.94 -5.61
CA VAL A 987 3.42 22.00 -4.33
C VAL A 987 2.63 22.80 -3.30
N ASP A 988 2.76 22.39 -2.04
CA ASP A 988 2.32 23.21 -0.91
C ASP A 988 3.30 24.37 -0.71
N ILE A 989 2.79 25.51 -0.27
CA ILE A 989 3.56 26.77 -0.13
C ILE A 989 3.53 27.19 1.33
N PRO A 990 4.39 26.59 2.18
CA PRO A 990 4.48 26.96 3.59
C PRO A 990 5.08 28.36 3.76
N GLY A 991 5.89 28.82 2.80
CA GLY A 991 6.77 29.97 2.99
C GLY A 991 7.79 29.71 4.11
N SER A 992 8.47 30.77 4.53
CA SER A 992 9.24 30.76 5.76
C SER A 992 9.34 32.16 6.35
N SER A 993 9.40 32.24 7.67
CA SER A 993 9.58 33.50 8.41
C SER A 993 11.01 33.66 8.93
N THR A 994 11.89 32.68 8.69
CA THR A 994 13.28 32.73 9.15
C THR A 994 14.07 33.76 8.34
N PRO A 995 14.59 34.84 8.97
CA PRO A 995 15.37 35.87 8.27
C PRO A 995 16.73 35.34 7.77
N PHE A 996 17.29 35.99 6.74
CA PHE A 996 18.61 35.68 6.17
C PHE A 996 19.71 35.51 7.23
N ALA A 997 19.74 36.37 8.25
CA ALA A 997 20.76 36.38 9.29
C ALA A 997 20.78 35.12 10.18
N LEU A 998 19.66 34.39 10.27
CA LEU A 998 19.56 33.15 11.06
C LEU A 998 19.83 31.89 10.22
N ARG A 999 19.98 32.05 8.90
CA ARG A 999 20.21 30.95 7.96
C ARG A 999 21.69 30.78 7.69
N ARG A 1000 22.10 29.54 7.44
CA ARG A 1000 23.47 29.14 7.07
C ARG A 1000 23.41 27.94 6.14
N ASP A 1001 24.53 27.51 5.56
CA ASP A 1001 24.59 26.26 4.77
C ASP A 1001 23.77 26.32 3.47
N TRP A 1002 23.89 25.29 2.64
CA TRP A 1002 23.13 25.12 1.40
C TRP A 1002 22.77 23.66 1.16
N LEU A 1003 21.77 23.40 0.31
CA LEU A 1003 21.30 22.04 0.05
C LEU A 1003 21.08 21.71 -1.43
N PHE A 1004 21.07 20.42 -1.71
CA PHE A 1004 20.53 19.79 -2.90
C PHE A 1004 19.50 18.75 -2.45
N ILE A 1005 18.35 18.68 -3.14
CA ILE A 1005 17.31 17.70 -2.86
C ILE A 1005 16.89 16.93 -4.12
N GLY A 1006 16.78 15.60 -4.03
CA GLY A 1006 16.22 14.76 -5.09
C GLY A 1006 16.40 13.26 -4.86
N SER A 1007 15.53 12.44 -5.44
CA SER A 1007 15.69 10.98 -5.44
C SER A 1007 16.82 10.55 -6.37
N PHE A 1008 17.68 9.65 -5.90
CA PHE A 1008 18.81 9.15 -6.70
C PHE A 1008 18.47 7.93 -7.58
N LEU A 1009 17.19 7.56 -7.66
CA LEU A 1009 16.71 6.70 -8.75
C LEU A 1009 16.69 7.42 -10.09
N HIS A 1010 16.63 8.76 -10.07
CA HIS A 1010 16.58 9.59 -11.26
C HIS A 1010 18.02 9.99 -11.67
N PRO A 1011 18.58 9.44 -12.76
CA PRO A 1011 20.00 9.61 -13.09
C PRO A 1011 20.52 11.06 -13.17
N PRO A 1012 19.74 12.03 -13.70
CA PRO A 1012 20.12 13.45 -13.67
C PRO A 1012 20.50 14.00 -12.29
N ASN A 1013 19.96 13.45 -11.19
CA ASN A 1013 20.30 13.91 -9.84
C ASN A 1013 21.69 13.42 -9.40
N ILE A 1014 22.08 12.20 -9.81
CA ILE A 1014 23.42 11.67 -9.55
C ILE A 1014 24.44 12.53 -10.28
N ASP A 1015 24.20 12.78 -11.57
CA ASP A 1015 25.05 13.60 -12.42
C ASP A 1015 25.23 15.03 -11.88
N ALA A 1016 24.14 15.67 -11.46
CA ALA A 1016 24.15 17.02 -10.90
C ALA A 1016 25.00 17.12 -9.62
N VAL A 1017 24.85 16.17 -8.69
CA VAL A 1017 25.62 16.19 -7.43
C VAL A 1017 27.10 15.95 -7.69
N LEU A 1018 27.45 14.99 -8.57
CA LEU A 1018 28.85 14.74 -8.93
C LEU A 1018 29.46 15.96 -9.62
N PHE A 1019 28.76 16.54 -10.60
CA PHE A 1019 29.22 17.76 -11.27
C PHE A 1019 29.44 18.91 -10.29
N PHE A 1020 28.50 19.13 -9.37
CA PHE A 1020 28.62 20.16 -8.34
C PHE A 1020 29.83 19.92 -7.45
N VAL A 1021 29.98 18.73 -6.89
CA VAL A 1021 31.04 18.44 -5.92
C VAL A 1021 32.43 18.41 -6.58
N GLU A 1022 32.53 17.97 -7.83
CA GLU A 1022 33.81 17.87 -8.53
C GLU A 1022 34.26 19.18 -9.19
N LYS A 1023 33.32 19.99 -9.71
CA LYS A 1023 33.64 21.17 -10.53
C LYS A 1023 33.34 22.51 -9.87
N ILE A 1024 32.28 22.60 -9.06
CA ILE A 1024 31.79 23.88 -8.51
C ILE A 1024 32.21 24.03 -7.05
N TYR A 1025 31.98 23.01 -6.22
CA TYR A 1025 32.25 23.03 -4.78
C TYR A 1025 33.71 23.42 -4.43
N PRO A 1026 34.76 22.96 -5.14
CA PRO A 1026 36.13 23.38 -4.86
C PRO A 1026 36.33 24.90 -4.97
N LEU A 1027 35.65 25.55 -5.93
CA LEU A 1027 35.74 26.99 -6.19
C LEU A 1027 35.06 27.83 -5.08
N VAL A 1028 34.11 27.24 -4.36
CA VAL A 1028 33.32 27.93 -3.33
C VAL A 1028 33.83 27.62 -1.91
N SER A 1029 34.30 26.39 -1.70
CA SER A 1029 34.64 25.85 -0.38
C SER A 1029 35.77 26.59 0.34
N GLU A 1030 36.64 27.30 -0.40
CA GLU A 1030 37.68 28.13 0.18
C GLU A 1030 37.16 29.43 0.79
N ARG A 1031 36.10 30.00 0.21
CA ARG A 1031 35.48 31.25 0.67
C ARG A 1031 34.43 31.00 1.75
N LEU A 1032 33.62 29.96 1.59
CA LEU A 1032 32.51 29.61 2.48
C LEU A 1032 32.88 28.39 3.33
N ARG A 1033 33.93 28.53 4.16
CA ARG A 1033 34.58 27.41 4.87
C ARG A 1033 33.72 26.75 5.95
N ASP A 1034 32.81 27.52 6.53
CA ASP A 1034 31.97 27.08 7.65
C ASP A 1034 30.59 26.58 7.20
N ALA A 1035 30.26 26.75 5.91
CA ALA A 1035 28.99 26.34 5.33
C ALA A 1035 29.00 24.84 4.99
N LYS A 1036 27.94 24.14 5.37
CA LYS A 1036 27.71 22.74 5.02
C LYS A 1036 26.91 22.64 3.73
N PHE A 1037 27.16 21.56 2.99
CA PHE A 1037 26.37 21.13 1.85
C PHE A 1037 25.53 19.92 2.23
N TYR A 1038 24.22 20.08 2.31
CA TYR A 1038 23.29 18.98 2.56
C TYR A 1038 22.83 18.33 1.26
N ILE A 1039 22.99 17.01 1.14
CA ILE A 1039 22.47 16.20 0.04
C ILE A 1039 21.31 15.38 0.60
N VAL A 1040 20.09 15.81 0.30
CA VAL A 1040 18.84 15.23 0.82
C VAL A 1040 18.18 14.38 -0.27
N GLY A 1041 17.92 13.10 0.02
CA GLY A 1041 17.35 12.22 -0.99
C GLY A 1041 17.44 10.75 -0.66
N ASP A 1042 16.50 9.96 -1.16
CA ASP A 1042 16.49 8.52 -0.99
C ASP A 1042 17.40 7.80 -1.99
N LYS A 1043 17.80 6.57 -1.64
CA LYS A 1043 18.50 5.63 -2.54
C LYS A 1043 19.81 6.18 -3.17
N ALA A 1044 20.51 7.05 -2.45
CA ALA A 1044 21.82 7.55 -2.85
C ALA A 1044 22.79 6.38 -3.17
N PRO A 1045 23.39 6.32 -4.37
CA PRO A 1045 24.36 5.29 -4.69
C PRO A 1045 25.69 5.54 -3.93
N PRO A 1046 26.56 4.53 -3.78
CA PRO A 1046 27.82 4.64 -3.06
C PRO A 1046 28.72 5.75 -3.54
N GLU A 1047 28.73 6.07 -4.84
CA GLU A 1047 29.50 7.23 -5.31
C GLU A 1047 29.03 8.53 -4.64
N ILE A 1048 27.73 8.70 -4.39
CA ILE A 1048 27.17 9.86 -3.66
C ILE A 1048 27.39 9.72 -2.16
N VAL A 1049 27.15 8.54 -1.58
CA VAL A 1049 27.36 8.30 -0.14
C VAL A 1049 28.84 8.51 0.24
N ALA A 1050 29.77 8.17 -0.65
CA ALA A 1050 31.21 8.36 -0.46
C ALA A 1050 31.64 9.83 -0.46
N LEU A 1051 30.80 10.75 -0.96
CA LEU A 1051 31.05 12.19 -0.86
C LEU A 1051 30.89 12.70 0.58
N SER A 1052 30.18 11.96 1.43
CA SER A 1052 29.84 12.36 2.79
C SER A 1052 31.07 12.58 3.67
N ASN A 1053 31.17 13.74 4.30
CA ASN A 1053 32.21 14.16 5.24
C ASN A 1053 31.66 15.23 6.21
N GLU A 1054 32.52 15.91 6.98
CA GLU A 1054 32.07 16.93 7.95
C GLU A 1054 31.37 18.14 7.33
N ARG A 1055 31.67 18.45 6.06
CA ARG A 1055 31.13 19.59 5.31
C ARG A 1055 30.08 19.17 4.28
N ILE A 1056 30.20 18.01 3.66
CA ILE A 1056 29.19 17.46 2.73
C ILE A 1056 28.40 16.39 3.49
N VAL A 1057 27.12 16.64 3.76
CA VAL A 1057 26.29 15.76 4.59
C VAL A 1057 25.24 15.08 3.73
N VAL A 1058 25.38 13.77 3.52
CA VAL A 1058 24.36 12.95 2.84
C VAL A 1058 23.36 12.44 3.87
N THR A 1059 22.13 12.94 3.84
CA THR A 1059 21.14 12.68 4.90
C THR A 1059 20.29 11.43 4.68
N GLY A 1060 20.28 10.91 3.45
CA GLY A 1060 19.30 9.90 3.04
C GLY A 1060 17.86 10.46 2.97
N LEU A 1061 16.87 9.56 3.00
CA LEU A 1061 15.45 9.92 3.00
C LEU A 1061 15.10 10.72 4.25
N GLN A 1062 14.47 11.87 4.05
CA GLN A 1062 13.92 12.70 5.11
C GLN A 1062 12.41 12.83 4.88
N ARG A 1063 11.60 12.32 5.82
CA ARG A 1063 10.13 12.42 5.74
C ARG A 1063 9.64 13.84 5.95
N ASP A 1064 10.37 14.62 6.75
CA ASP A 1064 10.12 16.03 6.96
C ASP A 1064 11.38 16.83 6.58
N VAL A 1065 11.25 17.59 5.49
CA VAL A 1065 12.32 18.41 4.93
C VAL A 1065 12.30 19.84 5.44
N ARG A 1066 11.26 20.26 6.19
CA ARG A 1066 11.08 21.64 6.67
C ARG A 1066 12.29 22.14 7.45
N GLN A 1067 12.83 21.30 8.33
CA GLN A 1067 14.03 21.64 9.12
C GLN A 1067 15.25 22.03 8.26
N PHE A 1068 15.38 21.46 7.05
CA PHE A 1068 16.48 21.82 6.14
C PHE A 1068 16.16 23.14 5.44
N PHE A 1069 14.96 23.27 4.87
CA PHE A 1069 14.56 24.48 4.17
C PHE A 1069 14.48 25.73 5.06
N ASP A 1070 14.10 25.58 6.33
CA ASP A 1070 14.05 26.71 7.27
C ASP A 1070 15.44 27.15 7.76
N SER A 1071 16.46 26.29 7.64
CA SER A 1071 17.81 26.58 8.13
C SER A 1071 18.79 26.99 7.03
N VAL A 1072 18.62 26.49 5.80
CA VAL A 1072 19.55 26.79 4.70
C VAL A 1072 19.43 28.22 4.16
N LYS A 1073 20.54 28.77 3.66
CA LYS A 1073 20.51 30.01 2.88
C LYS A 1073 20.04 29.77 1.46
N LEU A 1074 20.56 28.76 0.77
CA LEU A 1074 20.24 28.57 -0.65
C LEU A 1074 20.15 27.09 -1.01
N SER A 1075 19.49 26.84 -2.14
CA SER A 1075 19.40 25.54 -2.79
C SER A 1075 20.16 25.57 -4.12
N VAL A 1076 20.75 24.44 -4.52
CA VAL A 1076 21.48 24.33 -5.79
C VAL A 1076 20.81 23.31 -6.71
N ALA A 1077 20.68 23.65 -8.00
CA ALA A 1077 20.15 22.78 -9.06
C ALA A 1077 21.06 22.74 -10.31
N PRO A 1078 22.24 22.11 -10.22
CA PRO A 1078 23.26 22.12 -11.28
C PRO A 1078 23.04 20.98 -12.30
N LEU A 1079 21.85 20.88 -12.89
CA LEU A 1079 21.51 19.79 -13.83
C LEU A 1079 22.08 20.04 -15.22
N ARG A 1080 22.72 19.02 -15.81
CA ARG A 1080 23.27 19.08 -17.18
C ARG A 1080 22.37 18.44 -18.24
N PHE A 1081 21.44 17.59 -17.83
CA PHE A 1081 20.43 16.99 -18.70
C PHE A 1081 19.12 16.73 -17.92
N GLY A 1082 18.00 16.57 -18.63
CA GLY A 1082 16.66 16.40 -18.04
C GLY A 1082 15.54 16.91 -18.96
N ALA A 1083 14.28 16.59 -18.63
CA ALA A 1083 13.07 17.13 -19.26
C ALA A 1083 11.98 17.43 -18.20
N GLY A 1084 11.02 18.29 -18.53
CA GLY A 1084 9.94 18.71 -17.62
C GLY A 1084 10.38 19.60 -16.45
N VAL A 1085 9.40 20.03 -15.64
CA VAL A 1085 9.58 20.97 -14.51
C VAL A 1085 10.23 20.30 -13.31
N LYS A 1086 11.22 20.96 -12.69
CA LYS A 1086 11.97 20.38 -11.56
C LYS A 1086 11.31 20.68 -10.22
N GLY A 1087 10.71 19.65 -9.62
CA GLY A 1087 10.11 19.73 -8.28
C GLY A 1087 11.04 20.29 -7.20
N LYS A 1088 12.36 20.06 -7.29
CA LYS A 1088 13.35 20.57 -6.33
C LYS A 1088 13.46 22.11 -6.30
N ILE A 1089 13.29 22.75 -7.45
CA ILE A 1089 13.33 24.21 -7.56
C ILE A 1089 12.03 24.78 -6.99
N ASN A 1090 10.88 24.26 -7.44
CA ASN A 1090 9.55 24.64 -6.93
C ASN A 1090 9.45 24.46 -5.41
N GLN A 1091 9.94 23.35 -4.87
CA GLN A 1091 9.92 23.10 -3.45
C GLN A 1091 10.81 24.09 -2.69
N SER A 1092 12.02 24.39 -3.19
CA SER A 1092 12.90 25.39 -2.56
C SER A 1092 12.25 26.77 -2.52
N MET A 1093 11.69 27.21 -3.66
CA MET A 1093 10.99 28.50 -3.75
C MET A 1093 9.72 28.55 -2.90
N ALA A 1094 8.98 27.43 -2.79
CA ALA A 1094 7.80 27.32 -1.91
C ALA A 1094 8.12 27.55 -0.43
N PHE A 1095 9.34 27.22 0.01
CA PHE A 1095 9.85 27.48 1.35
C PHE A 1095 10.53 28.86 1.50
N GLY A 1096 10.56 29.68 0.44
CA GLY A 1096 11.31 30.94 0.44
C GLY A 1096 12.83 30.73 0.51
N VAL A 1097 13.34 29.64 -0.06
CA VAL A 1097 14.78 29.40 -0.21
C VAL A 1097 15.20 29.72 -1.64
N PRO A 1098 15.99 30.80 -1.85
CA PRO A 1098 16.55 31.14 -3.15
C PRO A 1098 17.36 30.00 -3.79
N VAL A 1099 17.33 29.93 -5.12
CA VAL A 1099 17.93 28.85 -5.89
C VAL A 1099 19.00 29.38 -6.84
N VAL A 1100 20.13 28.67 -6.92
CA VAL A 1100 21.09 28.79 -8.04
C VAL A 1100 20.92 27.56 -8.93
N ALA A 1101 20.63 27.77 -10.20
CA ALA A 1101 20.26 26.71 -11.14
C ALA A 1101 20.97 26.87 -12.48
N THR A 1102 21.14 25.77 -13.22
CA THR A 1102 21.47 25.86 -14.65
C THR A 1102 20.24 26.34 -15.42
N THR A 1103 20.45 26.92 -16.60
CA THR A 1103 19.36 27.32 -17.50
C THR A 1103 18.47 26.13 -17.83
N LEU A 1104 19.08 24.96 -18.05
CA LEU A 1104 18.35 23.70 -18.27
C LEU A 1104 17.51 23.28 -17.06
N ALA A 1105 17.98 23.50 -15.83
CA ALA A 1105 17.22 23.16 -14.64
C ALA A 1105 15.98 24.04 -14.45
N ALA A 1106 16.04 25.31 -14.87
CA ALA A 1106 14.94 26.27 -14.80
C ALA A 1106 14.01 26.25 -16.03
N GLU A 1107 14.26 25.36 -17.00
CA GLU A 1107 13.46 25.25 -18.22
C GLU A 1107 11.97 24.98 -17.93
N GLY A 1108 11.09 25.69 -18.63
CA GLY A 1108 9.64 25.52 -18.47
C GLY A 1108 9.09 26.04 -17.15
N MET A 1109 9.90 26.80 -16.38
CA MET A 1109 9.51 27.35 -15.08
C MET A 1109 9.15 28.84 -15.10
N GLU A 1110 9.27 29.47 -16.28
CA GLU A 1110 9.02 30.91 -16.52
C GLU A 1110 9.84 31.85 -15.63
N LEU A 1111 10.97 31.38 -15.06
CA LEU A 1111 11.80 32.14 -14.13
C LEU A 1111 12.70 33.15 -14.84
N THR A 1112 12.85 34.33 -14.25
CA THR A 1112 13.74 35.40 -14.73
C THR A 1112 15.01 35.45 -13.88
N ASP A 1113 16.17 35.39 -14.54
CA ASP A 1113 17.47 35.49 -13.88
C ASP A 1113 17.60 36.80 -13.09
N ARG A 1114 18.21 36.70 -11.90
CA ARG A 1114 18.40 37.76 -10.90
C ARG A 1114 17.13 38.39 -10.32
N GLU A 1115 15.94 37.99 -10.76
CA GLU A 1115 14.66 38.40 -10.17
C GLU A 1115 13.99 37.28 -9.39
N ASP A 1116 13.92 36.06 -9.95
CA ASP A 1116 13.27 34.91 -9.31
C ASP A 1116 14.28 33.83 -8.89
N VAL A 1117 15.39 33.72 -9.62
CA VAL A 1117 16.42 32.66 -9.51
C VAL A 1117 17.75 33.23 -9.98
N LEU A 1118 18.88 32.60 -9.61
CA LEU A 1118 20.15 32.84 -10.30
C LEU A 1118 20.45 31.73 -11.29
N LEU A 1119 20.67 32.09 -12.55
CA LEU A 1119 21.01 31.16 -13.62
C LEU A 1119 22.50 31.23 -13.94
N ALA A 1120 23.14 30.06 -13.97
CA ALA A 1120 24.51 29.92 -14.42
C ALA A 1120 24.75 28.49 -14.94
N ASP A 1121 25.37 28.38 -16.11
CA ASP A 1121 25.64 27.07 -16.74
C ASP A 1121 27.09 26.62 -16.55
N GLU A 1122 28.05 27.56 -16.59
CA GLU A 1122 29.48 27.26 -16.43
C GLU A 1122 29.89 27.19 -14.95
N PRO A 1123 30.83 26.28 -14.57
CA PRO A 1123 31.22 26.08 -13.18
C PRO A 1123 31.66 27.36 -12.43
N GLU A 1124 32.44 28.21 -13.10
CA GLU A 1124 32.97 29.45 -12.53
C GLU A 1124 31.87 30.50 -12.33
N ASP A 1125 30.91 30.60 -13.26
CA ASP A 1125 29.75 31.47 -13.14
C ASP A 1125 28.82 30.97 -12.02
N PHE A 1126 28.61 29.66 -11.93
CA PHE A 1126 27.79 29.05 -10.89
C PHE A 1126 28.37 29.31 -9.50
N ALA A 1127 29.70 29.14 -9.36
CA ALA A 1127 30.40 29.45 -8.12
C ALA A 1127 30.27 30.93 -7.72
N ARG A 1128 30.40 31.85 -8.69
CA ARG A 1128 30.20 33.30 -8.46
C ARG A 1128 28.79 33.61 -8.00
N ALA A 1129 27.78 33.10 -8.70
CA ALA A 1129 26.36 33.30 -8.35
C ALA A 1129 26.03 32.78 -6.95
N LEU A 1130 26.55 31.60 -6.59
CA LEU A 1130 26.37 31.01 -5.27
C LEU A 1130 26.98 31.89 -4.16
N ILE A 1131 28.22 32.35 -4.34
CA ILE A 1131 28.89 33.25 -3.39
C ILE A 1131 28.13 34.56 -3.24
N GLU A 1132 27.73 35.18 -4.36
CA GLU A 1132 26.96 36.44 -4.37
C GLU A 1132 25.67 36.29 -3.55
N LEU A 1133 24.89 35.23 -3.81
CA LEU A 1133 23.64 34.94 -3.12
C LEU A 1133 23.83 34.65 -1.63
N TYR A 1134 24.93 33.97 -1.27
CA TYR A 1134 25.19 33.61 0.12
C TYR A 1134 25.57 34.83 1.00
N GLU A 1135 26.16 35.86 0.37
CA GLU A 1135 26.66 37.06 1.04
C GLU A 1135 25.71 38.27 0.95
N SER A 1136 24.80 38.31 -0.03
CA SER A 1136 23.91 39.44 -0.27
C SER A 1136 22.51 39.25 0.32
N ASP A 1137 22.23 39.92 1.44
CA ASP A 1137 20.91 39.93 2.10
C ASP A 1137 19.82 40.53 1.19
N GLU A 1138 20.13 41.62 0.48
CA GLU A 1138 19.18 42.28 -0.43
C GLU A 1138 18.78 41.37 -1.60
N LEU A 1139 19.78 40.76 -2.25
CA LEU A 1139 19.52 39.81 -3.34
C LEU A 1139 18.73 38.60 -2.83
N TRP A 1140 19.11 38.08 -1.67
CA TRP A 1140 18.45 36.93 -1.06
C TRP A 1140 16.96 37.18 -0.81
N ASN A 1141 16.60 38.29 -0.15
CA ASN A 1141 15.20 38.61 0.15
C ASN A 1141 14.38 38.79 -1.13
N ARG A 1142 14.94 39.48 -2.14
CA ARG A 1142 14.27 39.67 -3.43
C ARG A 1142 13.96 38.35 -4.12
N LEU A 1143 14.95 37.46 -4.25
CA LEU A 1143 14.75 36.14 -4.88
C LEU A 1143 13.80 35.26 -4.07
N SER A 1144 13.86 35.32 -2.74
CA SER A 1144 12.97 34.57 -1.86
C SER A 1144 11.50 35.01 -2.04
N GLU A 1145 11.24 36.31 -1.94
CA GLU A 1145 9.89 36.87 -2.06
C GLU A 1145 9.30 36.64 -3.45
N ASN A 1146 10.07 36.90 -4.50
CA ASN A 1146 9.63 36.67 -5.88
C ASN A 1146 9.43 35.18 -6.15
N GLY A 1147 10.32 34.34 -5.61
CA GLY A 1147 10.19 32.89 -5.76
C GLY A 1147 8.90 32.35 -5.15
N VAL A 1148 8.57 32.74 -3.92
CA VAL A 1148 7.30 32.36 -3.28
C VAL A 1148 6.11 32.86 -4.09
N LYS A 1149 6.11 34.13 -4.53
CA LYS A 1149 5.02 34.71 -5.34
C LYS A 1149 4.79 33.93 -6.63
N LYS A 1150 5.88 33.58 -7.33
CA LYS A 1150 5.82 32.86 -8.61
C LYS A 1150 5.37 31.43 -8.44
N THR A 1151 5.87 30.75 -7.40
CA THR A 1151 5.39 29.42 -7.04
C THR A 1151 3.90 29.42 -6.67
N MET A 1152 3.43 30.47 -5.99
CA MET A 1152 2.02 30.64 -5.66
C MET A 1152 1.13 30.81 -6.89
N ALA A 1153 1.58 31.58 -7.88
CA ALA A 1153 0.84 31.81 -9.11
C ALA A 1153 0.76 30.57 -10.02
N LEU A 1154 1.86 29.80 -10.13
CA LEU A 1154 1.99 28.77 -11.18
C LEU A 1154 1.91 27.32 -10.68
N TYR A 1155 2.32 27.05 -9.43
CA TYR A 1155 2.51 25.67 -8.93
C TYR A 1155 1.74 25.38 -7.64
N SER A 1156 0.89 26.30 -7.18
CA SER A 1156 0.09 26.09 -5.99
C SER A 1156 -1.05 25.09 -6.21
N VAL A 1157 -1.53 24.53 -5.10
CA VAL A 1157 -2.76 23.71 -5.07
C VAL A 1157 -3.95 24.47 -5.69
N GLU A 1158 -4.04 25.79 -5.48
CA GLU A 1158 -5.13 26.61 -6.02
C GLU A 1158 -5.02 26.81 -7.54
N ALA A 1159 -3.81 27.11 -8.04
CA ALA A 1159 -3.58 27.22 -9.48
C ALA A 1159 -3.91 25.91 -10.21
N ALA A 1160 -3.47 24.78 -9.64
CA ALA A 1160 -3.79 23.46 -10.15
C ALA A 1160 -5.29 23.13 -10.08
N ARG A 1161 -5.98 23.54 -9.00
CA ARG A 1161 -7.43 23.37 -8.84
C ARG A 1161 -8.21 24.07 -9.95
N GLN A 1162 -7.87 25.33 -10.23
CA GLN A 1162 -8.50 26.12 -11.29
C GLN A 1162 -8.26 25.48 -12.66
N ARG A 1163 -7.02 25.03 -12.91
CA ARG A 1163 -6.67 24.37 -14.17
C ARG A 1163 -7.43 23.06 -14.38
N LEU A 1164 -7.44 22.17 -13.38
CA LEU A 1164 -8.17 20.89 -13.45
C LEU A 1164 -9.69 21.10 -13.56
N SER A 1165 -10.24 22.11 -12.88
CA SER A 1165 -11.66 22.45 -13.00
C SER A 1165 -12.04 22.88 -14.42
N TYR A 1166 -11.17 23.61 -15.10
CA TYR A 1166 -11.37 23.98 -16.51
C TYR A 1166 -11.26 22.76 -17.44
N LEU A 1167 -10.19 21.97 -17.30
CA LEU A 1167 -9.93 20.81 -18.16
C LEU A 1167 -11.00 19.71 -18.05
N LEU A 1168 -11.74 19.66 -16.94
CA LEU A 1168 -12.83 18.72 -16.73
C LEU A 1168 -14.22 19.34 -16.90
N SER A 1169 -14.30 20.60 -17.35
CA SER A 1169 -15.56 21.26 -17.65
C SER A 1169 -16.18 20.73 -18.95
N GLU A 1170 -17.50 20.79 -19.05
CA GLU A 1170 -18.22 20.47 -20.30
C GLU A 1170 -17.79 21.38 -21.47
N GLU A 1171 -17.39 22.63 -21.19
CA GLU A 1171 -16.89 23.57 -22.19
C GLU A 1171 -15.62 23.06 -22.86
N HIS A 1172 -14.62 22.67 -22.07
CA HIS A 1172 -13.37 22.11 -22.59
C HIS A 1172 -13.58 20.73 -23.21
N ILE A 1173 -14.36 19.86 -22.54
CA ILE A 1173 -14.61 18.50 -23.02
C ILE A 1173 -15.41 18.50 -24.32
N GLY A 1174 -16.38 19.41 -24.47
CA GLY A 1174 -17.25 19.55 -25.64
C GLY A 1174 -16.66 20.37 -26.79
N SER A 1175 -15.58 21.12 -26.58
CA SER A 1175 -14.89 21.85 -27.64
C SER A 1175 -14.13 20.90 -28.58
N SER A 1176 -14.46 20.93 -29.88
CA SER A 1176 -13.69 20.25 -30.93
C SER A 1176 -12.31 20.93 -31.06
N PRO A 1177 -11.22 20.20 -31.41
CA PRO A 1177 -9.87 20.78 -31.55
C PRO A 1177 -9.80 22.02 -32.47
N ALA A 1178 -10.75 22.17 -33.39
CA ALA A 1178 -10.84 23.31 -34.31
C ALA A 1178 -11.28 24.65 -33.66
N ALA A 1179 -11.63 24.70 -32.38
CA ALA A 1179 -12.10 25.90 -31.69
C ALA A 1179 -11.05 26.58 -30.78
N GLN A 1180 -9.80 26.10 -30.74
CA GLN A 1180 -8.78 26.57 -29.80
C GLN A 1180 -8.08 27.89 -30.17
N ASP A 1181 -8.47 28.55 -31.28
CA ASP A 1181 -7.82 29.78 -31.78
C ASP A 1181 -8.27 31.08 -31.06
N GLU A 1182 -9.22 31.01 -30.12
CA GLU A 1182 -9.66 32.20 -29.34
C GLU A 1182 -8.97 32.36 -27.97
N PHE A 1183 -8.28 31.34 -27.44
CA PHE A 1183 -7.68 31.40 -26.10
C PHE A 1183 -6.20 31.81 -26.04
N ALA A 1184 -5.51 31.91 -27.18
CA ALA A 1184 -4.21 32.60 -27.26
C ALA A 1184 -4.30 34.08 -26.83
N LYS A 1185 -5.51 34.65 -26.78
CA LYS A 1185 -5.78 36.02 -26.30
C LYS A 1185 -6.01 36.13 -24.79
N TYR A 1186 -6.19 35.03 -24.05
CA TYR A 1186 -6.38 35.07 -22.60
C TYR A 1186 -5.05 35.05 -21.82
N ALA A 1187 -3.99 34.47 -22.39
CA ALA A 1187 -2.64 34.57 -21.83
C ALA A 1187 -2.11 36.02 -21.81
N ASP A 1188 -2.50 36.83 -22.81
CA ASP A 1188 -2.21 38.27 -22.84
C ASP A 1188 -3.02 39.07 -21.79
N TRP A 1189 -4.12 38.53 -21.26
CA TRP A 1189 -4.96 39.23 -20.28
C TRP A 1189 -4.38 39.20 -18.87
N GLN A 1190 -3.70 38.10 -18.48
CA GLN A 1190 -3.04 37.98 -17.17
C GLN A 1190 -1.78 38.85 -17.04
N VAL A 1191 -1.12 39.21 -18.15
CA VAL A 1191 0.04 40.11 -18.14
C VAL A 1191 -0.38 41.58 -17.95
N SER A 1192 -1.59 41.97 -18.34
CA SER A 1192 -2.03 43.37 -18.28
C SER A 1192 -2.45 43.86 -16.88
N LEU A 1193 -2.72 42.97 -15.93
CA LEU A 1193 -3.16 43.34 -14.57
C LEU A 1193 -2.01 43.57 -13.58
N GLY A 1194 -0.75 43.39 -14.00
CA GLY A 1194 0.44 43.59 -13.16
C GLY A 1194 1.07 45.00 -13.20
N THR A 1195 0.49 45.96 -13.94
CA THR A 1195 1.08 47.31 -14.11
C THR A 1195 0.17 48.47 -13.67
N SER A 1196 -0.88 48.21 -12.88
CA SER A 1196 -1.54 49.28 -12.12
C SER A 1196 -2.14 48.78 -10.81
N ALA A 1197 -1.31 48.68 -9.78
CA ALA A 1197 -1.67 48.83 -8.36
C ALA A 1197 -0.40 49.14 -7.56
#